data_AF-A0A0L8I2X7-F1
#
_entry.id   AF-A0A0L8I2X7-F1
#
_cell.length_a   1.000
_cell.length_b   1.000
_cell.length_c   1.000
_cell.angle_alpha   90.00
_cell.angle_beta   90.00
_cell.angle_gamma   90.00
#
_symmetry.space_group_name_H-M   'P 1'
#
loop_
_entity.id
_entity.type
_entity.pdbx_description
1 polymer ?
#
loop_
_entity_poly.entity_id
_entity_poly.type
_entity_poly.pdbx_seq_one_letter_code
_entity_poly.pdbx_strand_id
1 'polypeptide(L)'
;MLVCHSSVCLLSRKPTMKDLFSIPKEQTGNGPIQFCWQRVNGNYLVIAGVDQVVRIYDRHGVLKNSINLQGQCTGMDWDHDGDVLAIICDKVSTVYLWMSHSNEIRNIDSGMKDPLTFLGWSKKGQLLAIGTTKGNLLLYNHHTSKKLPILGKHSKKITSGAWSSENLLALVSEDKYLTISNSEGDTLRQSQLGGEPTAIQFSEMKTDERSAMTEDTVSIVISQRYLLLYNINNPDNPIELRFNKSYGSIMAYCWHGDGYIVIGFSSGYFVGISTHIKEIGQELFSTHDHKEGLTNLALSPYLNKIATSGGSSIRIHEMNDSQEIYAIIQLEEDYTVDKMMWTEDGQLMAVSSLYGHLQVFLTKLPMLAVTYQTRIANLTSLLEVTVQDNINNDSPLAISIDIEPSFIALGPSHLAVGMNNIAWFYHLEKGDKKLREVDYVGSVQSLKMNAIYVAAHIGDKIHLHILDADNCENEEFKQKQSRLFEGNKSHITHHAMTEDFLIFCTSSGLLQYFYMDDWKFVNEYKHTCGILKVFPHSMGNLIFIDDKFDGFVYNPANDQVVDVPKLDANVQGVLWETDPRHKGLFITFTESQISVYVYAKNTLHGSICEFVYQCKTPFCQIPVLLNNGQITLLNQSGRLVTMILSCFSLVMKTDLSEISKTKLQESLALCIKLRRWKDCLRLCEALGTKNNWEVVAEAALRNLEIDEAIAIYRQIKCPAMVRDLKEIGKTEEWNLLIGYVAMILKEFNLAQESFLSSSQPKEALEMRKDLLQWDSALQLAKVLDPESIPFISLESAEELELTGKYMEALNHYEQGITNQKEDEHNKTCAGGTARMAIRTGDIRRGVKIASKISNRTLHKDCAEILESMKQWAESAALYEKGGFYDKAASSYIKCKNWNKVGELLHNVTSSKIHIQYAKAKEVDGHYKEAVEAYRLAKDWDNVIRVIRILS
;
A
#
# COMPACT_ATOMS: atom_id res chain seq x y z
N MET A 1 17.76 -16.50 -28.78
CA MET A 1 17.70 -15.12 -29.29
C MET A 1 16.59 -15.07 -30.33
N LEU A 2 15.37 -14.82 -29.85
CA LEU A 2 14.10 -14.57 -30.55
C LEU A 2 13.07 -14.47 -29.42
N VAL A 3 12.95 -13.26 -28.88
CA VAL A 3 12.05 -12.93 -27.77
C VAL A 3 10.68 -12.67 -28.39
N CYS A 4 9.74 -13.59 -28.18
CA CYS A 4 8.33 -13.33 -28.45
C CYS A 4 7.81 -12.36 -27.38
N HIS A 5 7.72 -11.08 -27.74
CA HIS A 5 6.79 -10.15 -27.13
C HIS A 5 5.36 -10.63 -27.43
N SER A 6 4.77 -11.41 -26.52
CA SER A 6 3.32 -11.59 -26.50
C SER A 6 2.72 -10.39 -25.77
N SER A 7 2.67 -9.27 -26.49
CA SER A 7 1.73 -8.18 -26.23
C SER A 7 0.34 -8.80 -26.29
N VAL A 8 -0.26 -9.08 -25.14
CA VAL A 8 -1.70 -9.35 -25.09
C VAL A 8 -2.35 -8.02 -25.47
N CYS A 9 -2.69 -7.89 -26.76
CA CYS A 9 -3.61 -6.88 -27.23
C CYS A 9 -4.90 -7.06 -26.44
N LEU A 10 -5.07 -6.25 -25.40
CA LEU A 10 -6.37 -5.78 -24.99
C LEU A 10 -6.95 -5.10 -26.23
N LEU A 11 -7.71 -5.84 -27.02
CA LEU A 11 -8.73 -5.25 -27.89
C LEU A 11 -9.78 -4.64 -26.95
N SER A 12 -9.40 -3.51 -26.33
CA SER A 12 -10.34 -2.58 -25.75
C SER A 12 -11.22 -2.15 -26.92
N ARG A 13 -12.47 -2.60 -26.93
CA ARG A 13 -13.48 -1.89 -27.71
C ARG A 13 -13.37 -0.43 -27.29
N LYS A 14 -13.03 0.47 -28.24
CA LYS A 14 -12.88 1.89 -27.96
C LYS A 14 -14.11 2.37 -27.16
N PRO A 15 -13.91 3.17 -26.09
CA PRO A 15 -15.01 3.59 -25.24
C PRO A 15 -16.04 4.37 -26.06
N THR A 16 -17.25 3.84 -26.14
CA THR A 16 -18.41 4.52 -26.72
C THR A 16 -19.01 5.43 -25.66
N MET A 17 -18.97 6.75 -25.86
CA MET A 17 -19.71 7.69 -25.00
C MET A 17 -21.21 7.38 -25.07
N LYS A 18 -21.87 7.41 -23.93
CA LYS A 18 -23.31 7.15 -23.84
C LYS A 18 -24.08 8.44 -24.10
N ASP A 19 -25.12 8.35 -24.92
CA ASP A 19 -26.13 9.40 -25.07
C ASP A 19 -26.91 9.55 -23.76
N LEU A 20 -26.97 10.76 -23.23
CA LEU A 20 -27.73 11.05 -22.02
C LEU A 20 -29.14 11.52 -22.37
N PHE A 21 -29.24 12.60 -23.17
CA PHE A 21 -30.49 13.09 -23.70
C PHE A 21 -30.26 13.89 -24.99
N SER A 22 -31.32 14.04 -25.78
CA SER A 22 -31.34 14.89 -26.96
C SER A 22 -32.53 15.85 -26.92
N ILE A 23 -32.31 17.05 -27.44
CA ILE A 23 -33.32 18.08 -27.61
C ILE A 23 -33.54 18.22 -29.11
N PRO A 24 -34.75 17.90 -29.60
CA PRO A 24 -35.00 17.84 -31.02
C PRO A 24 -35.35 19.23 -31.57
N LYS A 25 -35.17 19.42 -32.88
CA LYS A 25 -35.35 20.72 -33.56
C LYS A 25 -36.74 21.32 -33.42
N GLU A 26 -37.77 20.52 -33.13
CA GLU A 26 -39.13 21.00 -32.92
C GLU A 26 -39.22 21.92 -31.69
N GLN A 27 -38.29 21.76 -30.73
CA GLN A 27 -38.24 22.59 -29.53
C GLN A 27 -37.37 23.85 -29.70
N THR A 28 -36.45 23.90 -30.65
CA THR A 28 -35.46 24.99 -30.80
C THR A 28 -35.62 25.79 -32.10
N GLY A 29 -36.41 25.27 -33.05
CA GLY A 29 -36.56 25.82 -34.38
C GLY A 29 -35.51 25.30 -35.37
N ASN A 30 -35.76 25.48 -36.66
CA ASN A 30 -34.86 25.04 -37.72
C ASN A 30 -33.77 26.08 -37.99
N GLY A 31 -32.63 25.94 -37.30
CA GLY A 31 -31.44 26.77 -37.51
C GLY A 31 -30.41 26.63 -36.38
N PRO A 32 -29.29 27.35 -36.44
CA PRO A 32 -28.21 27.23 -35.46
C PRO A 32 -28.66 27.72 -34.09
N ILE A 33 -28.22 27.03 -33.04
CA ILE A 33 -28.57 27.33 -31.65
C ILE A 33 -27.37 27.87 -30.88
N GLN A 34 -27.63 28.78 -29.95
CA GLN A 34 -26.64 29.20 -28.95
C GLN A 34 -26.89 28.43 -27.67
N PHE A 35 -25.83 27.93 -27.03
CA PHE A 35 -25.96 27.27 -25.73
C PHE A 35 -24.74 27.52 -24.85
N CYS A 36 -24.94 27.51 -23.54
CA CYS A 36 -23.88 27.61 -22.53
C CYS A 36 -24.21 26.71 -21.33
N TRP A 37 -23.18 26.13 -20.72
CA TRP A 37 -23.29 25.40 -19.45
C TRP A 37 -23.13 26.40 -18.32
N GLN A 38 -23.81 26.13 -17.20
CA GLN A 38 -23.56 26.83 -15.96
C GLN A 38 -22.09 26.71 -15.56
N ARG A 39 -21.48 27.84 -15.19
CA ARG A 39 -20.12 27.89 -14.66
C ARG A 39 -20.00 27.20 -13.30
N VAL A 40 -18.84 26.66 -12.96
CA VAL A 40 -18.49 25.96 -11.71
C VAL A 40 -19.22 24.62 -11.51
N ASN A 41 -20.55 24.61 -11.48
CA ASN A 41 -21.34 23.45 -11.09
C ASN A 41 -21.89 22.63 -12.28
N GLY A 42 -22.05 23.24 -13.45
CA GLY A 42 -22.56 22.53 -14.64
C GLY A 42 -23.97 21.92 -14.48
N ASN A 43 -24.79 22.40 -13.54
CA ASN A 43 -26.11 21.81 -13.25
C ASN A 43 -27.17 22.20 -14.29
N TYR A 44 -26.98 23.33 -14.98
CA TYR A 44 -27.93 23.85 -15.95
C TYR A 44 -27.31 23.99 -17.34
N LEU A 45 -28.09 23.62 -18.35
CA LEU A 45 -27.81 23.86 -19.77
C LEU A 45 -28.82 24.87 -20.30
N VAL A 46 -28.31 26.00 -20.81
CA VAL A 46 -29.13 27.06 -21.39
C VAL A 46 -29.06 26.96 -22.89
N ILE A 47 -30.21 27.02 -23.57
CA ILE A 47 -30.32 26.93 -25.02
C ILE A 47 -31.19 28.07 -25.52
N ALA A 48 -30.69 28.82 -26.50
CA ALA A 48 -31.46 29.79 -27.25
C ALA A 48 -31.57 29.35 -28.71
N GLY A 49 -32.82 29.16 -29.15
CA GLY A 49 -33.16 28.81 -30.51
C GLY A 49 -33.50 30.01 -31.39
N VAL A 50 -33.88 29.71 -32.64
CA VAL A 50 -34.37 30.70 -33.60
C VAL A 50 -35.81 31.13 -33.27
N ASP A 51 -36.48 30.38 -32.41
CA ASP A 51 -37.85 30.61 -31.95
C ASP A 51 -37.99 31.73 -30.91
N GLN A 52 -36.91 32.46 -30.60
CA GLN A 52 -36.86 33.58 -29.65
C GLN A 52 -37.17 33.16 -28.20
N VAL A 53 -37.02 31.87 -27.88
CA VAL A 53 -37.21 31.35 -26.54
C VAL A 53 -35.90 30.81 -26.00
N VAL A 54 -35.53 31.23 -24.80
CA VAL A 54 -34.40 30.65 -24.06
C VAL A 54 -34.94 29.63 -23.08
N ARG A 55 -34.48 28.39 -23.24
CA ARG A 55 -34.86 27.26 -22.38
C ARG A 55 -33.70 26.89 -21.48
N ILE A 56 -34.01 26.63 -20.22
CA ILE A 56 -33.04 26.23 -19.21
C ILE A 56 -33.40 24.80 -18.81
N TYR A 57 -32.55 23.86 -19.19
CA TYR A 57 -32.64 22.45 -18.81
C TYR A 57 -31.73 22.19 -17.62
N ASP A 58 -32.10 21.24 -16.78
CA ASP A 58 -31.12 20.64 -15.88
C ASP A 58 -30.17 19.70 -16.63
N ARG A 59 -29.12 19.27 -15.94
CA ARG A 59 -28.09 18.36 -16.46
C ARG A 59 -28.63 16.98 -16.88
N HIS A 60 -29.88 16.65 -16.56
CA HIS A 60 -30.55 15.40 -16.93
C HIS A 60 -31.53 15.57 -18.09
N GLY A 61 -31.69 16.79 -18.62
CA GLY A 61 -32.56 17.08 -19.75
C GLY A 61 -33.99 17.46 -19.38
N VAL A 62 -34.29 17.73 -18.11
CA VAL A 62 -35.60 18.21 -17.66
C VAL A 62 -35.66 19.74 -17.78
N LEU A 63 -36.68 20.25 -18.46
CA LEU A 63 -36.91 21.68 -18.60
C LEU A 63 -37.29 22.31 -17.24
N LYS A 64 -36.50 23.26 -16.76
CA LYS A 64 -36.75 23.99 -15.50
C LYS A 64 -37.41 25.33 -15.72
N ASN A 65 -36.98 26.08 -16.73
CA ASN A 65 -37.55 27.40 -17.01
C ASN A 65 -37.49 27.73 -18.50
N SER A 66 -38.36 28.65 -18.93
CA SER A 66 -38.47 29.14 -20.30
C SER A 66 -38.68 30.65 -20.30
N ILE A 67 -37.82 31.37 -21.01
CA ILE A 67 -37.79 32.83 -21.08
C ILE A 67 -38.12 33.24 -22.52
N ASN A 68 -39.26 33.89 -22.70
CA ASN A 68 -39.66 34.44 -24.00
C ASN A 68 -38.95 35.77 -24.24
N LEU A 69 -38.11 35.83 -25.27
CA LEU A 69 -37.44 37.04 -25.70
C LEU A 69 -38.31 37.79 -26.71
N GLN A 70 -38.08 39.10 -26.81
CA GLN A 70 -38.71 39.99 -27.81
C GLN A 70 -37.84 40.13 -29.07
N GLY A 71 -36.94 39.18 -29.31
CA GLY A 71 -35.94 39.19 -30.37
C GLY A 71 -35.08 37.92 -30.35
N GLN A 72 -34.19 37.79 -31.33
CA GLN A 72 -33.19 36.71 -31.41
C GLN A 72 -32.15 36.90 -30.30
N CYS A 73 -31.75 35.83 -29.62
CA CYS A 73 -30.69 35.89 -28.62
C CYS A 73 -29.34 36.25 -29.28
N THR A 74 -28.71 37.34 -28.84
CA THR A 74 -27.41 37.79 -29.38
C THR A 74 -26.24 37.43 -28.48
N GLY A 75 -26.48 37.16 -27.19
CA GLY A 75 -25.45 36.80 -26.23
C GLY A 75 -26.04 36.26 -24.94
N MET A 76 -25.34 35.29 -24.35
CA MET A 76 -25.65 34.69 -23.06
C MET A 76 -24.34 34.37 -22.34
N ASP A 77 -24.28 34.63 -21.03
CA ASP A 77 -23.12 34.30 -20.21
C ASP A 77 -23.52 34.20 -18.73
N TRP A 78 -22.77 33.39 -17.98
CA TRP A 78 -22.94 33.18 -16.55
C TRP A 78 -21.96 34.03 -15.75
N ASP A 79 -22.38 34.47 -14.56
CA ASP A 79 -21.46 35.11 -13.63
C ASP A 79 -20.34 34.17 -13.17
N HIS A 80 -19.40 34.72 -12.40
CA HIS A 80 -18.26 33.97 -11.86
C HIS A 80 -18.68 32.74 -11.04
N ASP A 81 -19.72 32.88 -10.24
CA ASP A 81 -20.17 31.87 -9.27
C ASP A 81 -21.12 30.83 -9.91
N GLY A 82 -21.65 31.13 -11.11
CA GLY A 82 -22.67 30.34 -11.78
C GLY A 82 -24.09 30.65 -11.28
N ASP A 83 -24.29 31.75 -10.55
CA ASP A 83 -25.55 32.04 -9.87
C ASP A 83 -26.53 32.82 -10.73
N VAL A 84 -26.00 33.73 -11.55
CA VAL A 84 -26.79 34.61 -12.40
C VAL A 84 -26.42 34.41 -13.86
N LEU A 85 -27.41 34.03 -14.66
CA LEU A 85 -27.33 34.00 -16.12
C LEU A 85 -27.81 35.34 -16.68
N ALA A 86 -27.03 35.96 -17.56
CA ALA A 86 -27.44 37.15 -18.29
C ALA A 86 -27.69 36.83 -19.76
N ILE A 87 -28.78 37.35 -20.31
CA ILE A 87 -29.22 37.14 -21.69
C ILE A 87 -29.55 38.50 -22.31
N ILE A 88 -29.09 38.68 -23.55
CA ILE A 88 -29.45 39.82 -24.40
C ILE A 88 -30.05 39.35 -25.71
N CYS A 89 -30.96 40.14 -26.26
CA CYS A 89 -31.57 39.89 -27.56
C CYS A 89 -31.36 41.05 -28.52
N ASP A 90 -31.56 40.80 -29.80
CA ASP A 90 -31.59 41.84 -30.82
C ASP A 90 -32.81 42.76 -30.62
N LYS A 91 -32.74 43.97 -31.18
CA LYS A 91 -33.82 44.97 -31.27
C LYS A 91 -34.33 45.59 -29.96
N VAL A 92 -34.02 45.03 -28.79
CA VAL A 92 -34.47 45.52 -27.48
C VAL A 92 -33.28 45.84 -26.59
N SER A 93 -33.42 46.85 -25.73
CA SER A 93 -32.40 47.31 -24.78
C SER A 93 -32.43 46.58 -23.43
N THR A 94 -33.28 45.56 -23.29
CA THR A 94 -33.50 44.83 -22.04
C THR A 94 -32.48 43.71 -21.90
N VAL A 95 -31.86 43.64 -20.73
CA VAL A 95 -31.02 42.52 -20.29
C VAL A 95 -31.86 41.67 -19.35
N TYR A 96 -31.98 40.38 -19.67
CA TYR A 96 -32.68 39.42 -18.83
C TYR A 96 -31.65 38.76 -17.92
N LEU A 97 -31.91 38.77 -16.61
CA LEU A 97 -31.13 38.07 -15.60
C LEU A 97 -31.97 36.94 -15.03
N TRP A 98 -31.42 35.73 -15.02
CA TRP A 98 -32.03 34.57 -14.38
C TRP A 98 -31.18 34.10 -13.21
N MET A 99 -31.80 33.96 -12.04
CA MET A 99 -31.13 33.54 -10.81
C MET A 99 -31.34 32.04 -10.58
N SER A 100 -30.26 31.28 -10.49
CA SER A 100 -30.28 29.81 -10.41
C SER A 100 -30.97 29.29 -9.15
N HIS A 101 -30.70 29.90 -8.00
CA HIS A 101 -31.21 29.47 -6.70
C HIS A 101 -32.72 29.66 -6.53
N SER A 102 -33.28 30.77 -7.03
CA SER A 102 -34.70 31.10 -6.86
C SER A 102 -35.54 30.81 -8.10
N ASN A 103 -34.93 30.48 -9.23
CA ASN A 103 -35.57 30.40 -10.56
C ASN A 103 -36.30 31.68 -10.98
N GLU A 104 -36.00 32.83 -10.36
CA GLU A 104 -36.64 34.11 -10.69
C GLU A 104 -35.95 34.78 -11.89
N ILE A 105 -36.76 35.49 -12.68
CA ILE A 105 -36.30 36.28 -13.81
C ILE A 105 -36.41 37.77 -13.44
N ARG A 106 -35.32 38.51 -13.60
CA ARG A 106 -35.26 39.97 -13.42
C ARG A 106 -34.86 40.63 -14.73
N ASN A 107 -35.54 41.71 -15.08
CA ASN A 107 -35.24 42.46 -16.29
C ASN A 107 -34.59 43.79 -15.93
N ILE A 108 -33.51 44.11 -16.62
CA ILE A 108 -32.78 45.35 -16.47
C ILE A 108 -32.83 46.10 -17.79
N ASP A 109 -33.44 47.28 -17.79
CA ASP A 109 -33.30 48.18 -18.93
C ASP A 109 -31.88 48.76 -18.95
N SER A 110 -31.13 48.50 -20.03
CA SER A 110 -29.78 49.05 -20.20
C SER A 110 -29.78 50.58 -20.34
N GLY A 111 -30.92 51.18 -20.74
CA GLY A 111 -31.01 52.61 -21.09
C GLY A 111 -30.32 52.96 -22.42
N MET A 112 -29.78 51.96 -23.12
CA MET A 112 -29.09 52.10 -24.40
C MET A 112 -30.11 52.00 -25.54
N LYS A 113 -30.13 52.98 -26.47
CA LYS A 113 -31.05 52.94 -27.62
C LYS A 113 -30.59 52.01 -28.74
N ASP A 114 -29.32 51.64 -28.75
CA ASP A 114 -28.71 50.85 -29.81
C ASP A 114 -28.80 49.34 -29.46
N PRO A 115 -28.98 48.45 -30.46
CA PRO A 115 -29.02 47.01 -30.22
C PRO A 115 -27.76 46.48 -29.53
N LEU A 116 -27.96 45.54 -28.61
CA LEU A 116 -26.90 44.90 -27.82
C LEU A 116 -26.23 43.77 -28.62
N THR A 117 -24.91 43.76 -28.66
CA THR A 117 -24.12 42.85 -29.53
C THR A 117 -23.13 41.98 -28.80
N PHE A 118 -22.71 42.38 -27.61
CA PHE A 118 -21.73 41.65 -26.81
C PHE A 118 -22.21 41.61 -25.36
N LEU A 119 -21.96 40.48 -24.71
CA LEU A 119 -22.24 40.27 -23.30
C LEU A 119 -21.12 39.40 -22.72
N GLY A 120 -20.58 39.79 -21.56
CA GLY A 120 -19.59 38.98 -20.86
C GLY A 120 -19.44 39.37 -19.40
N TRP A 121 -19.43 38.37 -18.52
CA TRP A 121 -19.20 38.53 -17.08
C TRP A 121 -17.72 38.51 -16.72
N SER A 122 -17.36 39.29 -15.71
CA SER A 122 -16.04 39.26 -15.09
C SER A 122 -15.73 37.90 -14.44
N LYS A 123 -14.46 37.49 -14.53
CA LYS A 123 -13.95 36.28 -13.88
C LYS A 123 -13.69 36.43 -12.37
N LYS A 124 -13.79 37.64 -11.79
CA LYS A 124 -13.41 37.92 -10.39
C LYS A 124 -14.57 38.42 -9.53
N GLY A 125 -15.62 38.95 -10.15
CA GLY A 125 -16.76 39.48 -9.43
C GLY A 125 -17.98 39.64 -10.32
N GLN A 126 -19.08 40.07 -9.73
CA GLN A 126 -20.38 40.17 -10.39
C GLN A 126 -20.51 41.45 -11.23
N LEU A 127 -19.57 41.65 -12.16
CA LEU A 127 -19.52 42.77 -13.09
C LEU A 127 -19.80 42.27 -14.51
N LEU A 128 -20.83 42.82 -15.14
CA LEU A 128 -21.29 42.46 -16.48
C LEU A 128 -20.93 43.57 -17.47
N ALA A 129 -20.26 43.23 -18.57
CA ALA A 129 -20.03 44.12 -19.70
C ALA A 129 -21.02 43.85 -20.82
N ILE A 130 -21.65 44.92 -21.33
CA ILE A 130 -22.60 44.87 -22.44
C ILE A 130 -22.17 45.85 -23.52
N GLY A 131 -21.94 45.36 -24.74
CA GLY A 131 -21.56 46.17 -25.89
C GLY A 131 -22.72 46.40 -26.86
N THR A 132 -22.67 47.50 -27.61
CA THR A 132 -23.70 47.84 -28.62
C THR A 132 -23.17 47.90 -30.05
N THR A 133 -24.10 47.94 -31.02
CA THR A 133 -23.80 48.13 -32.46
C THR A 133 -23.11 49.45 -32.79
N LYS A 134 -23.23 50.48 -31.95
CA LYS A 134 -22.56 51.78 -32.14
C LYS A 134 -21.28 51.95 -31.33
N GLY A 135 -20.77 50.88 -30.72
CA GLY A 135 -19.51 50.95 -29.97
C GLY A 135 -19.64 51.52 -28.57
N ASN A 136 -20.86 51.58 -28.02
CA ASN A 136 -21.06 51.95 -26.63
C ASN A 136 -20.89 50.72 -25.72
N LEU A 137 -20.44 50.96 -24.50
CA LEU A 137 -20.22 49.94 -23.47
C LEU A 137 -21.05 50.28 -22.23
N LEU A 138 -21.74 49.31 -21.66
CA LEU A 138 -22.40 49.42 -20.36
C LEU A 138 -21.75 48.42 -19.40
N LEU A 139 -21.26 48.92 -18.28
CA LEU A 139 -20.83 48.09 -17.16
C LEU A 139 -21.93 48.05 -16.10
N TYR A 140 -22.38 46.86 -15.74
CA TYR A 140 -23.41 46.63 -14.74
C TYR A 140 -22.83 45.81 -13.59
N ASN A 141 -22.81 46.40 -12.39
CA ASN A 141 -22.41 45.68 -11.18
C ASN A 141 -23.68 45.12 -10.51
N HIS A 142 -23.81 43.79 -10.49
CA HIS A 142 -25.00 43.13 -9.96
C HIS A 142 -25.15 43.32 -8.46
N HIS A 143 -24.05 43.22 -7.70
CA HIS A 143 -24.05 43.37 -6.25
C HIS A 143 -24.59 44.73 -5.79
N THR A 144 -24.20 45.81 -6.47
CA THR A 144 -24.62 47.19 -6.14
C THR A 144 -25.80 47.69 -6.96
N SER A 145 -26.25 46.93 -7.97
CA SER A 145 -27.20 47.35 -9.00
C SER A 145 -26.80 48.64 -9.75
N LYS A 146 -25.51 49.02 -9.71
CA LYS A 146 -24.99 50.24 -10.34
C LYS A 146 -24.78 50.00 -11.85
N LYS A 147 -25.27 50.95 -12.66
CA LYS A 147 -25.09 51.00 -14.12
C LYS A 147 -24.11 52.11 -14.47
N LEU A 148 -23.08 51.80 -15.24
CA LEU A 148 -22.06 52.74 -15.70
C LEU A 148 -22.02 52.71 -17.24
N PRO A 149 -22.77 53.62 -17.91
CA PRO A 149 -22.75 53.72 -19.36
C PRO A 149 -21.53 54.52 -19.85
N ILE A 150 -20.84 53.99 -20.84
CA ILE A 150 -19.66 54.56 -21.49
C ILE A 150 -19.97 54.72 -22.97
N LEU A 151 -20.19 55.96 -23.38
CA LEU A 151 -20.56 56.29 -24.75
C LEU A 151 -19.31 56.49 -25.61
N GLY A 152 -19.33 55.98 -26.84
CA GLY A 152 -18.28 56.18 -27.83
C GLY A 152 -16.95 55.48 -27.52
N LYS A 153 -16.97 54.37 -26.77
CA LYS A 153 -15.77 53.57 -26.50
C LYS A 153 -15.12 53.05 -27.80
N HIS A 154 -15.96 52.64 -28.74
CA HIS A 154 -15.61 52.30 -30.11
C HIS A 154 -16.47 53.11 -31.08
N SER A 155 -16.02 53.23 -32.33
CA SER A 155 -16.74 53.98 -33.37
C SER A 155 -17.73 53.10 -34.17
N LYS A 156 -17.64 51.78 -34.01
CA LYS A 156 -18.49 50.78 -34.66
C LYS A 156 -18.87 49.67 -33.69
N LYS A 157 -19.63 48.68 -34.19
CA LYS A 157 -20.10 47.52 -33.43
C LYS A 157 -18.96 46.84 -32.66
N ILE A 158 -19.20 46.58 -31.37
CA ILE A 158 -18.35 45.70 -30.56
C ILE A 158 -18.65 44.26 -30.98
N THR A 159 -17.64 43.57 -31.51
CA THR A 159 -17.79 42.22 -32.07
C THR A 159 -17.58 41.13 -31.04
N SER A 160 -16.60 41.31 -30.16
CA SER A 160 -16.25 40.33 -29.13
C SER A 160 -15.49 41.01 -28.00
N GLY A 161 -15.37 40.32 -26.88
CA GLY A 161 -14.65 40.77 -25.70
C GLY A 161 -14.34 39.63 -24.76
N ALA A 162 -13.37 39.83 -23.89
CA ALA A 162 -12.97 38.87 -22.88
C ALA A 162 -12.59 39.59 -21.59
N TRP A 163 -12.76 38.92 -20.45
CA TRP A 163 -12.29 39.37 -19.14
C TRP A 163 -11.06 38.57 -18.71
N SER A 164 -10.09 39.25 -18.10
CA SER A 164 -8.93 38.60 -17.48
C SER A 164 -9.19 38.18 -16.03
N SER A 165 -8.34 37.30 -15.48
CA SER A 165 -8.32 36.97 -14.05
C SER A 165 -8.10 38.21 -13.15
N GLU A 166 -7.38 39.21 -13.65
CA GLU A 166 -7.15 40.50 -12.99
C GLU A 166 -8.27 41.53 -13.22
N ASN A 167 -9.42 41.10 -13.75
CA ASN A 167 -10.59 41.94 -14.00
C ASN A 167 -10.32 43.07 -15.01
N LEU A 168 -9.45 42.82 -15.99
CA LEU A 168 -9.27 43.68 -17.17
C LEU A 168 -10.23 43.24 -18.27
N LEU A 169 -10.82 44.21 -18.97
CA LEU A 169 -11.75 43.97 -20.07
C LEU A 169 -11.08 44.31 -21.40
N ALA A 170 -10.90 43.30 -22.26
CA ALA A 170 -10.46 43.50 -23.63
C ALA A 170 -11.68 43.50 -24.56
N LEU A 171 -11.82 44.53 -25.38
CA LEU A 171 -12.89 44.68 -26.37
C LEU A 171 -12.30 44.86 -27.75
N VAL A 172 -12.95 44.23 -28.72
CA VAL A 172 -12.62 44.38 -30.15
C VAL A 172 -13.86 44.79 -30.92
N SER A 173 -13.64 45.60 -31.96
CA SER A 173 -14.71 46.20 -32.76
C SER A 173 -14.41 46.13 -34.26
N GLU A 174 -15.46 46.26 -35.07
CA GLU A 174 -15.39 46.45 -36.53
C GLU A 174 -14.63 47.73 -36.94
N ASP A 175 -14.35 48.63 -35.99
CA ASP A 175 -13.46 49.77 -36.21
C ASP A 175 -11.98 49.39 -36.27
N LYS A 176 -11.68 48.09 -36.06
CA LYS A 176 -10.34 47.49 -36.07
C LYS A 176 -9.45 48.02 -34.94
N TYR A 177 -10.04 48.34 -33.79
CA TYR A 177 -9.29 48.61 -32.57
C TYR A 177 -9.49 47.51 -31.52
N LEU A 178 -8.41 47.23 -30.80
CA LEU A 178 -8.42 46.56 -29.51
C LEU A 178 -8.38 47.65 -28.43
N THR A 179 -9.29 47.59 -27.46
CA THR A 179 -9.21 48.39 -26.23
C THR A 179 -9.09 47.48 -25.02
N ILE A 180 -8.20 47.83 -24.10
CA ILE A 180 -8.06 47.16 -22.80
C ILE A 180 -8.46 48.15 -21.73
N SER A 181 -9.41 47.78 -20.90
CA SER A 181 -10.04 48.65 -19.91
C SER A 181 -9.94 48.08 -18.50
N ASN A 182 -9.94 48.96 -17.50
CA ASN A 182 -10.10 48.56 -16.10
C ASN A 182 -11.57 48.22 -15.79
N SER A 183 -11.86 47.81 -14.55
CA SER A 183 -13.21 47.50 -14.07
C SER A 183 -14.16 48.69 -14.00
N GLU A 184 -13.64 49.92 -14.05
CA GLU A 184 -14.44 51.16 -14.13
C GLU A 184 -14.75 51.54 -15.58
N GLY A 185 -14.11 50.87 -16.54
CA GLY A 185 -14.26 51.04 -17.96
C GLY A 185 -13.36 52.12 -18.58
N ASP A 186 -12.39 52.64 -17.84
CA ASP A 186 -11.35 53.51 -18.38
C ASP A 186 -10.43 52.73 -19.32
N THR A 187 -10.08 53.32 -20.46
CA THR A 187 -9.15 52.70 -21.42
C THR A 187 -7.72 52.80 -20.90
N LEU A 188 -7.11 51.66 -20.57
CA LEU A 188 -5.70 51.56 -20.18
C LEU A 188 -4.79 51.51 -21.41
N ARG A 189 -5.22 50.79 -22.45
CA ARG A 189 -4.49 50.62 -23.72
C ARG A 189 -5.44 50.57 -24.90
N GLN A 190 -4.97 51.07 -26.04
CA GLN A 190 -5.67 51.00 -27.31
C GLN A 190 -4.66 50.70 -28.42
N SER A 191 -4.98 49.75 -29.29
CA SER A 191 -4.12 49.36 -30.41
C SER A 191 -4.93 49.14 -31.69
N GLN A 192 -4.37 49.53 -32.83
CA GLN A 192 -4.99 49.33 -34.14
C GLN A 192 -4.64 47.94 -34.69
N LEU A 193 -5.65 47.22 -35.17
CA LEU A 193 -5.54 45.88 -35.71
C LEU A 193 -5.41 45.91 -37.24
N GLY A 194 -4.65 44.97 -37.80
CA GLY A 194 -4.42 44.85 -39.24
C GLY A 194 -5.63 44.34 -40.05
N GLY A 195 -6.73 43.97 -39.39
CA GLY A 195 -7.91 43.39 -40.02
C GLY A 195 -9.10 43.32 -39.07
N GLU A 196 -10.15 42.61 -39.49
CA GLU A 196 -11.39 42.46 -38.71
C GLU A 196 -11.22 41.38 -37.64
N PRO A 197 -11.41 41.69 -36.35
CA PRO A 197 -11.26 40.73 -35.27
C PRO A 197 -12.53 39.87 -35.12
N THR A 198 -12.36 38.55 -35.03
CA THR A 198 -13.48 37.60 -34.91
C THR A 198 -13.60 36.93 -33.54
N ALA A 199 -12.49 36.63 -32.89
CA ALA A 199 -12.48 35.96 -31.59
C ALA A 199 -11.31 36.46 -30.73
N ILE A 200 -11.55 36.61 -29.43
CA ILE A 200 -10.59 37.12 -28.45
C ILE A 200 -10.61 36.28 -27.17
N GLN A 201 -9.45 36.03 -26.58
CA GLN A 201 -9.30 35.33 -25.30
C GLN A 201 -8.14 35.94 -24.51
N PHE A 202 -8.23 35.87 -23.18
CA PHE A 202 -7.13 36.17 -22.25
C PHE A 202 -6.42 34.89 -21.83
N SER A 203 -5.11 34.97 -21.65
CA SER A 203 -4.27 33.84 -21.28
C SER A 203 -2.88 34.29 -20.80
N GLU A 204 -2.07 33.33 -20.39
CA GLU A 204 -0.66 33.52 -20.05
C GLU A 204 0.24 32.83 -21.09
N MET A 205 1.29 33.52 -21.54
CA MET A 205 2.31 32.93 -22.40
C MET A 205 3.26 32.04 -21.60
N LYS A 206 3.76 30.98 -22.23
CA LYS A 206 4.71 30.08 -21.58
C LYS A 206 6.04 30.80 -21.30
N THR A 207 6.48 30.83 -20.05
CA THR A 207 7.77 31.42 -19.62
C THR A 207 8.67 30.41 -18.90
N ASP A 208 9.99 30.66 -18.84
CA ASP A 208 10.99 29.79 -18.20
C ASP A 208 10.85 29.78 -16.65
N GLU A 209 10.30 30.84 -16.06
CA GLU A 209 10.03 30.95 -14.62
C GLU A 209 8.54 30.68 -14.36
N ARG A 210 8.20 29.90 -13.33
CA ARG A 210 6.82 29.77 -12.83
C ARG A 210 6.38 31.10 -12.17
N SER A 211 6.18 32.13 -12.98
CA SER A 211 5.64 33.42 -12.53
C SER A 211 4.18 33.24 -12.10
N ALA A 212 3.73 34.13 -11.22
CA ALA A 212 2.37 34.15 -10.69
C ALA A 212 1.33 34.21 -11.83
N MET A 213 0.19 33.54 -11.62
CA MET A 213 -0.93 33.32 -12.56
C MET A 213 -1.63 34.61 -13.03
N THR A 214 -0.92 35.50 -13.71
CA THR A 214 -1.49 36.74 -14.24
C THR A 214 -1.69 36.59 -15.75
N GLU A 215 -2.94 36.62 -16.21
CA GLU A 215 -3.29 36.62 -17.64
C GLU A 215 -2.89 37.96 -18.29
N ASP A 216 -1.65 38.05 -18.77
CA ASP A 216 -1.05 39.26 -19.31
C ASP A 216 -1.11 39.36 -20.85
N THR A 217 -1.59 38.31 -21.52
CA THR A 217 -1.56 38.20 -22.98
C THR A 217 -2.97 37.99 -23.54
N VAL A 218 -3.31 38.81 -24.53
CA VAL A 218 -4.56 38.77 -25.29
C VAL A 218 -4.32 38.11 -26.64
N SER A 219 -5.00 37.01 -26.92
CA SER A 219 -5.00 36.37 -28.23
C SER A 219 -6.19 36.81 -29.07
N ILE A 220 -5.96 37.14 -30.34
CA ILE A 220 -7.00 37.66 -31.25
C ILE A 220 -6.88 37.00 -32.62
N VAL A 221 -7.97 36.44 -33.13
CA VAL A 221 -8.04 35.97 -34.51
C VAL A 221 -8.41 37.12 -35.43
N ILE A 222 -7.55 37.39 -36.42
CA ILE A 222 -7.72 38.50 -37.36
C ILE A 222 -8.05 37.97 -38.76
N SER A 223 -9.18 38.43 -39.30
CA SER A 223 -9.70 38.08 -40.62
C SER A 223 -9.73 36.57 -40.88
N GLN A 224 -9.88 35.75 -39.82
CA GLN A 224 -9.83 34.28 -39.86
C GLN A 224 -8.56 33.69 -40.51
N ARG A 225 -7.45 34.45 -40.57
CA ARG A 225 -6.24 34.06 -41.30
C ARG A 225 -5.02 33.83 -40.42
N TYR A 226 -4.87 34.63 -39.38
CA TYR A 226 -3.72 34.57 -38.48
C TYR A 226 -4.15 34.91 -37.05
N LEU A 227 -3.33 34.48 -36.10
CA LEU A 227 -3.52 34.72 -34.68
C LEU A 227 -2.54 35.81 -34.22
N LEU A 228 -3.04 36.84 -33.56
CA LEU A 228 -2.25 37.90 -32.95
C LEU A 228 -2.17 37.65 -31.45
N LEU A 229 -0.95 37.62 -30.90
CA LEU A 229 -0.71 37.64 -29.46
C LEU A 229 -0.24 39.03 -29.05
N TYR A 230 -1.06 39.70 -28.23
CA TYR A 230 -0.82 41.04 -27.73
C TYR A 230 -0.52 40.97 -26.23
N ASN A 231 0.74 41.19 -25.84
CA ASN A 231 1.12 41.24 -24.43
C ASN A 231 0.87 42.66 -23.88
N ILE A 232 0.14 42.76 -22.77
CA ILE A 232 -0.24 44.04 -22.14
C ILE A 232 0.99 44.81 -21.62
N ASN A 233 2.00 44.08 -21.15
CA ASN A 233 3.24 44.63 -20.61
C ASN A 233 4.20 45.09 -21.72
N ASN A 234 4.09 44.51 -22.92
CA ASN A 234 4.92 44.85 -24.08
C ASN A 234 4.06 45.15 -25.32
N PRO A 235 3.32 46.27 -25.33
CA PRO A 235 2.34 46.58 -26.37
C PRO A 235 2.96 46.90 -27.74
N ASP A 236 4.24 47.27 -27.77
CA ASP A 236 4.92 47.74 -28.99
C ASP A 236 5.35 46.59 -29.92
N ASN A 237 5.39 45.35 -29.41
CA ASN A 237 5.83 44.17 -30.16
C ASN A 237 4.79 43.04 -30.10
N PRO A 238 3.63 43.19 -30.77
CA PRO A 238 2.67 42.11 -30.87
C PRO A 238 3.20 41.00 -31.79
N ILE A 239 2.87 39.74 -31.47
CA ILE A 239 3.38 38.57 -32.18
C ILE A 239 2.31 38.08 -33.15
N GLU A 240 2.59 38.12 -34.45
CA GLU A 240 1.72 37.59 -35.49
C GLU A 240 2.10 36.14 -35.85
N LEU A 241 1.18 35.21 -35.61
CA LEU A 241 1.32 33.81 -35.97
C LEU A 241 0.52 33.51 -37.22
N ARG A 242 1.24 33.33 -38.34
CA ARG A 242 0.67 33.01 -39.65
C ARG A 242 0.90 31.54 -39.97
N PHE A 243 -0.16 30.88 -40.43
CA PHE A 243 -0.16 29.44 -40.67
C PHE A 243 -0.08 29.10 -42.16
N ASN A 244 0.17 27.83 -42.45
CA ASN A 244 0.20 27.34 -43.83
C ASN A 244 -1.16 27.57 -44.52
N LYS A 245 -1.12 28.14 -45.72
CA LYS A 245 -2.32 28.42 -46.52
C LYS A 245 -3.12 27.16 -46.85
N SER A 246 -2.50 25.97 -46.85
CA SER A 246 -3.18 24.69 -47.07
C SER A 246 -4.22 24.35 -46.00
N TYR A 247 -4.04 24.85 -44.77
CA TYR A 247 -4.97 24.57 -43.67
C TYR A 247 -6.30 25.32 -43.82
N GLY A 248 -6.32 26.44 -44.56
CA GLY A 248 -7.53 27.25 -44.75
C GLY A 248 -7.73 28.31 -43.66
N SER A 249 -8.98 28.68 -43.38
CA SER A 249 -9.32 29.69 -42.39
C SER A 249 -9.37 29.11 -40.97
N ILE A 250 -9.04 29.92 -39.97
CA ILE A 250 -9.16 29.56 -38.55
C ILE A 250 -10.64 29.53 -38.17
N MET A 251 -11.14 28.36 -37.76
CA MET A 251 -12.54 28.16 -37.36
C MET A 251 -12.70 28.33 -35.85
N ALA A 252 -11.78 27.75 -35.07
CA ALA A 252 -11.80 27.82 -33.60
C ALA A 252 -10.38 27.69 -33.05
N TYR A 253 -10.14 28.21 -31.85
CA TYR A 253 -8.89 27.99 -31.12
C TYR A 253 -9.14 28.00 -29.61
N CYS A 254 -8.27 27.34 -28.87
CA CYS A 254 -8.30 27.31 -27.41
C CYS A 254 -6.89 27.29 -26.83
N TRP A 255 -6.75 27.91 -25.65
CA TRP A 255 -5.56 27.78 -24.82
C TRP A 255 -5.59 26.48 -24.02
N HIS A 256 -4.41 25.88 -23.85
CA HIS A 256 -4.22 24.60 -23.17
C HIS A 256 -2.98 24.65 -22.26
N GLY A 257 -3.12 24.17 -21.02
CA GLY A 257 -2.02 24.03 -20.07
C GLY A 257 -1.24 25.33 -19.86
N ASP A 258 0.07 25.20 -19.73
CA ASP A 258 1.00 26.30 -19.46
C ASP A 258 1.36 27.08 -20.74
N GLY A 259 0.36 27.63 -21.44
CA GLY A 259 0.58 28.49 -22.60
C GLY A 259 0.74 27.76 -23.95
N TYR A 260 0.10 26.61 -24.14
CA TYR A 260 -0.06 26.02 -25.46
C TYR A 260 -1.36 26.50 -26.11
N ILE A 261 -1.39 26.55 -27.45
CA ILE A 261 -2.62 26.89 -28.19
C ILE A 261 -2.90 25.77 -29.17
N VAL A 262 -4.17 25.34 -29.24
CA VAL A 262 -4.64 24.44 -30.28
C VAL A 262 -5.59 25.19 -31.20
N ILE A 263 -5.39 25.04 -32.51
CA ILE A 263 -6.09 25.80 -33.54
C ILE A 263 -6.71 24.82 -34.55
N GLY A 264 -8.00 24.95 -34.81
CA GLY A 264 -8.75 24.19 -35.81
C GLY A 264 -8.99 25.00 -37.08
N PHE A 265 -8.75 24.38 -38.23
CA PHE A 265 -8.83 25.04 -39.54
C PHE A 265 -9.86 24.42 -40.48
N SER A 266 -10.40 25.23 -41.40
CA SER A 266 -11.49 24.84 -42.30
C SER A 266 -11.17 23.66 -43.21
N SER A 267 -9.91 23.39 -43.56
CA SER A 267 -9.52 22.21 -44.38
C SER A 267 -9.51 20.90 -43.57
N GLY A 268 -9.91 20.92 -42.30
CA GLY A 268 -10.03 19.73 -41.46
C GLY A 268 -8.82 19.40 -40.58
N TYR A 269 -7.86 20.33 -40.53
CA TYR A 269 -6.66 20.20 -39.72
C TYR A 269 -6.87 20.81 -38.35
N PHE A 270 -6.24 20.23 -37.32
CA PHE A 270 -5.98 20.94 -36.08
C PHE A 270 -4.49 20.88 -35.75
N VAL A 271 -3.96 21.97 -35.21
CA VAL A 271 -2.52 22.19 -35.00
C VAL A 271 -2.30 22.69 -33.58
N GLY A 272 -1.34 22.08 -32.88
CA GLY A 272 -0.87 22.53 -31.58
C GLY A 272 0.40 23.37 -31.74
N ILE A 273 0.46 24.52 -31.07
CA ILE A 273 1.62 25.42 -31.07
C ILE A 273 2.06 25.78 -29.64
N SER A 274 3.35 26.04 -29.49
CA SER A 274 3.95 26.59 -28.26
C SER A 274 3.95 28.11 -28.32
N THR A 275 3.60 28.78 -27.22
CA THR A 275 3.78 30.24 -27.08
C THR A 275 5.08 30.62 -26.40
N HIS A 276 5.94 29.65 -26.10
CA HIS A 276 7.24 29.92 -25.50
C HIS A 276 8.12 30.71 -26.48
N ILE A 277 8.74 31.81 -26.04
CA ILE A 277 9.46 32.76 -26.91
C ILE A 277 10.55 32.08 -27.78
N LYS A 278 11.20 31.01 -27.28
CA LYS A 278 12.22 30.26 -28.04
C LYS A 278 11.64 29.39 -29.17
N GLU A 279 10.38 28.96 -29.04
CA GLU A 279 9.70 28.01 -29.92
C GLU A 279 8.47 28.63 -30.59
N ILE A 280 8.25 29.94 -30.39
CA ILE A 280 7.02 30.60 -30.81
C ILE A 280 6.88 30.53 -32.33
N GLY A 281 5.71 30.08 -32.76
CA GLY A 281 5.42 29.83 -34.18
C GLY A 281 5.94 28.49 -34.72
N GLN A 282 6.55 27.64 -33.90
CA GLN A 282 6.77 26.24 -34.26
C GLN A 282 5.51 25.40 -34.00
N GLU A 283 5.17 24.55 -34.96
CA GLU A 283 4.08 23.58 -34.86
C GLU A 283 4.59 22.36 -34.07
N LEU A 284 3.97 22.08 -32.93
CA LEU A 284 4.29 20.90 -32.10
C LEU A 284 3.78 19.62 -32.75
N PHE A 285 2.58 19.71 -33.33
CA PHE A 285 1.95 18.65 -34.09
C PHE A 285 0.90 19.23 -35.04
N SER A 286 0.63 18.51 -36.12
CA SER A 286 -0.47 18.78 -37.06
C SER A 286 -1.18 17.49 -37.40
N THR A 287 -2.49 17.43 -37.21
CA THR A 287 -3.30 16.23 -37.49
C THR A 287 -4.44 16.57 -38.44
N HIS A 288 -4.68 15.72 -39.45
CA HIS A 288 -5.80 15.86 -40.39
C HIS A 288 -6.91 14.90 -40.02
N ASP A 289 -7.89 15.39 -39.26
CA ASP A 289 -9.01 14.57 -38.82
C ASP A 289 -10.08 14.47 -39.90
N HIS A 290 -10.55 15.61 -40.39
CA HIS A 290 -11.81 15.71 -41.09
C HIS A 290 -11.62 15.99 -42.57
N LYS A 291 -11.97 15.05 -43.44
CA LYS A 291 -11.81 15.24 -44.90
C LYS A 291 -12.73 16.33 -45.47
N GLU A 292 -13.91 16.49 -44.89
CA GLU A 292 -14.93 17.45 -45.33
C GLU A 292 -14.74 18.86 -44.73
N GLY A 293 -13.76 19.02 -43.83
CA GLY A 293 -13.49 20.25 -43.10
C GLY A 293 -13.86 20.15 -41.62
N LEU A 294 -13.25 21.02 -40.81
CA LEU A 294 -13.49 21.12 -39.38
C LEU A 294 -14.49 22.24 -39.12
N THR A 295 -15.52 21.96 -38.32
CA THR A 295 -16.55 22.95 -37.95
C THR A 295 -16.26 23.59 -36.61
N ASN A 296 -15.82 22.82 -35.62
CA ASN A 296 -15.57 23.30 -34.27
C ASN A 296 -14.47 22.51 -33.55
N LEU A 297 -13.99 23.09 -32.45
CA LEU A 297 -12.97 22.56 -31.57
C LEU A 297 -13.31 22.94 -30.12
N ALA A 298 -13.38 21.95 -29.24
CA ALA A 298 -13.62 22.13 -27.81
C ALA A 298 -12.51 21.45 -27.00
N LEU A 299 -12.10 22.07 -25.89
CA LEU A 299 -11.08 21.56 -24.97
C LEU A 299 -11.70 21.34 -23.59
N SER A 300 -11.40 20.22 -22.94
CA SER A 300 -11.69 19.98 -21.53
C SER A 300 -10.36 20.01 -20.78
N PRO A 301 -10.05 21.12 -20.07
CA PRO A 301 -8.85 21.20 -19.26
C PRO A 301 -8.82 20.11 -18.18
N TYR A 302 -9.98 19.81 -17.58
CA TYR A 302 -10.10 18.81 -16.52
C TYR A 302 -9.80 17.37 -16.99
N LEU A 303 -10.30 16.97 -18.16
CA LEU A 303 -10.01 15.64 -18.72
C LEU A 303 -8.69 15.58 -19.50
N ASN A 304 -8.07 16.72 -19.76
CA ASN A 304 -6.92 16.85 -20.66
C ASN A 304 -7.20 16.26 -22.07
N LYS A 305 -8.39 16.53 -22.60
CA LYS A 305 -8.88 16.01 -23.89
C LYS A 305 -9.37 17.12 -24.80
N ILE A 306 -9.28 16.89 -26.10
CA ILE A 306 -9.75 17.80 -27.15
C ILE A 306 -10.71 17.08 -28.09
N ALA A 307 -11.82 17.73 -28.40
CA ALA A 307 -12.84 17.25 -29.32
C ALA A 307 -12.80 18.10 -30.59
N THR A 308 -12.69 17.43 -31.74
CA THR A 308 -12.76 18.05 -33.08
C THR A 308 -14.00 17.55 -33.81
N SER A 309 -14.74 18.45 -34.45
CA SER A 309 -15.94 18.09 -35.22
C SER A 309 -15.78 18.39 -36.70
N GLY A 310 -16.37 17.55 -37.54
CA GLY A 310 -16.45 17.73 -38.98
C GLY A 310 -17.60 16.90 -39.56
N GLY A 311 -18.48 17.55 -40.32
CA GLY A 311 -19.72 16.94 -40.81
C GLY A 311 -20.56 16.39 -39.65
N SER A 312 -20.84 15.09 -39.68
CA SER A 312 -21.54 14.34 -38.62
C SER A 312 -20.62 13.54 -37.70
N SER A 313 -19.30 13.78 -37.76
CA SER A 313 -18.32 13.04 -36.98
C SER A 313 -17.63 13.92 -35.93
N ILE A 314 -17.42 13.36 -34.74
CA ILE A 314 -16.64 13.97 -33.67
C ILE A 314 -15.51 13.02 -33.31
N ARG A 315 -14.28 13.53 -33.27
CA ARG A 315 -13.11 12.78 -32.79
C ARG A 315 -12.59 13.41 -31.51
N ILE A 316 -12.27 12.57 -30.53
CA ILE A 316 -11.67 12.98 -29.27
C ILE A 316 -10.25 12.46 -29.20
N HIS A 317 -9.32 13.35 -28.90
CA HIS A 317 -7.89 13.06 -28.73
C HIS A 317 -7.48 13.33 -27.28
N GLU A 318 -6.48 12.59 -26.83
CA GLU A 318 -5.78 12.94 -25.59
C GLU A 318 -4.72 14.01 -25.89
N MET A 319 -4.58 15.00 -25.01
CA MET A 319 -3.60 16.07 -25.25
C MET A 319 -2.14 15.63 -25.05
N ASN A 320 -1.92 14.57 -24.26
CA ASN A 320 -0.58 14.00 -24.06
C ASN A 320 -0.03 13.34 -25.33
N ASP A 321 -0.89 12.70 -26.12
CA ASP A 321 -0.58 12.14 -27.43
C ASP A 321 -1.69 12.50 -28.41
N SER A 322 -1.55 13.66 -29.04
CA SER A 322 -2.56 14.23 -29.95
C SER A 322 -2.76 13.45 -31.25
N GLN A 323 -1.92 12.44 -31.52
CA GLN A 323 -2.10 11.53 -32.65
C GLN A 323 -3.01 10.34 -32.28
N GLU A 324 -3.19 10.05 -30.99
CA GLU A 324 -4.03 8.96 -30.53
C GLU A 324 -5.50 9.39 -30.40
N ILE A 325 -6.37 8.71 -31.16
CA ILE A 325 -7.81 8.92 -31.10
C ILE A 325 -8.40 8.08 -29.97
N TYR A 326 -8.76 8.75 -28.88
CA TYR A 326 -9.45 8.17 -27.72
C TYR A 326 -10.83 7.62 -28.10
N ALA A 327 -11.65 8.44 -28.77
CA ALA A 327 -13.01 8.06 -29.17
C ALA A 327 -13.43 8.73 -30.48
N ILE A 328 -14.34 8.06 -31.20
CA ILE A 328 -15.00 8.59 -32.39
C ILE A 328 -16.49 8.46 -32.15
N ILE A 329 -17.22 9.57 -32.22
CA ILE A 329 -18.69 9.60 -32.22
C ILE A 329 -19.14 9.86 -33.64
N GLN A 330 -19.98 8.98 -34.16
CA GLN A 330 -20.66 9.17 -35.43
C GLN A 330 -22.12 9.51 -35.12
N LEU A 331 -22.55 10.70 -35.51
CA LEU A 331 -23.93 11.15 -35.41
C LEU A 331 -24.72 10.71 -36.64
N GLU A 332 -26.04 10.79 -36.57
CA GLU A 332 -26.93 10.51 -37.70
C GLU A 332 -26.58 11.38 -38.92
N GLU A 333 -26.81 10.88 -40.14
CA GLU A 333 -26.31 11.51 -41.38
C GLU A 333 -26.82 12.95 -41.59
N ASP A 334 -28.01 13.29 -41.08
CA ASP A 334 -28.58 14.64 -41.15
C ASP A 334 -28.04 15.61 -40.08
N TYR A 335 -27.21 15.11 -39.16
CA TYR A 335 -26.71 15.84 -38.00
C TYR A 335 -25.33 16.44 -38.29
N THR A 336 -25.32 17.66 -38.86
CA THR A 336 -24.08 18.41 -39.08
C THR A 336 -23.72 19.24 -37.85
N VAL A 337 -22.57 18.97 -37.24
CA VAL A 337 -22.15 19.59 -35.97
C VAL A 337 -21.75 21.06 -36.16
N ASP A 338 -22.35 21.95 -35.37
CA ASP A 338 -22.08 23.39 -35.35
C ASP A 338 -21.18 23.79 -34.18
N LYS A 339 -21.61 23.50 -32.94
CA LYS A 339 -20.87 23.83 -31.71
C LYS A 339 -20.76 22.67 -30.75
N MET A 340 -19.68 22.67 -29.97
CA MET A 340 -19.41 21.70 -28.93
C MET A 340 -18.89 22.42 -27.69
N MET A 341 -19.27 21.94 -26.51
CA MET A 341 -18.74 22.46 -25.25
C MET A 341 -18.92 21.43 -24.14
N TRP A 342 -17.87 21.29 -23.33
CA TRP A 342 -17.88 20.50 -22.10
C TRP A 342 -18.36 21.30 -20.91
N THR A 343 -18.91 20.61 -19.92
CA THR A 343 -19.00 21.13 -18.56
C THR A 343 -17.60 21.34 -17.98
N GLU A 344 -17.43 22.25 -17.02
CA GLU A 344 -16.12 22.55 -16.43
C GLU A 344 -15.49 21.33 -15.73
N ASP A 345 -16.32 20.46 -15.14
CA ASP A 345 -15.93 19.18 -14.55
C ASP A 345 -15.62 18.06 -15.59
N GLY A 346 -15.86 18.34 -16.87
CA GLY A 346 -15.70 17.38 -17.97
C GLY A 346 -16.62 16.15 -17.88
N GLN A 347 -17.70 16.19 -17.09
CA GLN A 347 -18.63 15.07 -16.93
C GLN A 347 -19.59 14.93 -18.13
N LEU A 348 -20.01 16.06 -18.73
CA LEU A 348 -20.96 16.11 -19.83
C LEU A 348 -20.40 16.91 -21.01
N MET A 349 -20.75 16.49 -22.23
CA MET A 349 -20.45 17.20 -23.47
C MET A 349 -21.73 17.49 -24.23
N ALA A 350 -22.01 18.77 -24.49
CA ALA A 350 -23.12 19.16 -25.36
C ALA A 350 -22.63 19.44 -26.77
N VAL A 351 -23.37 18.94 -27.75
CA VAL A 351 -23.11 19.09 -29.20
C VAL A 351 -24.38 19.63 -29.84
N SER A 352 -24.27 20.69 -30.63
CA SER A 352 -25.37 21.22 -31.43
C SER A 352 -25.22 20.88 -32.90
N SER A 353 -26.36 20.77 -33.60
CA SER A 353 -26.42 20.72 -35.05
C SER A 353 -26.73 22.09 -35.67
N LEU A 354 -26.35 22.26 -36.94
CA LEU A 354 -26.73 23.43 -37.74
C LEU A 354 -28.25 23.57 -37.94
N TYR A 355 -29.00 22.49 -37.73
CA TYR A 355 -30.46 22.43 -37.92
C TYR A 355 -31.23 22.44 -36.59
N GLY A 356 -30.58 22.82 -35.49
CA GLY A 356 -31.22 23.09 -34.21
C GLY A 356 -31.33 21.90 -33.26
N HIS A 357 -30.79 20.74 -33.63
CA HIS A 357 -30.73 19.61 -32.70
C HIS A 357 -29.62 19.84 -31.67
N LEU A 358 -29.81 19.39 -30.43
CA LEU A 358 -28.77 19.35 -29.41
C LEU A 358 -28.71 17.96 -28.77
N GLN A 359 -27.51 17.43 -28.59
CA GLN A 359 -27.29 16.12 -27.99
C GLN A 359 -26.25 16.25 -26.87
N VAL A 360 -26.55 15.65 -25.72
CA VAL A 360 -25.66 15.64 -24.56
C VAL A 360 -25.12 14.23 -24.32
N PHE A 361 -23.80 14.12 -24.29
CA PHE A 361 -23.06 12.89 -24.06
C PHE A 361 -22.48 12.85 -22.65
N LEU A 362 -22.47 11.67 -22.05
CA LEU A 362 -21.78 11.39 -20.81
C LEU A 362 -20.34 10.98 -21.09
N THR A 363 -19.38 11.78 -20.63
CA THR A 363 -17.94 11.58 -20.87
C THR A 363 -17.23 10.88 -19.72
N LYS A 364 -17.65 11.14 -18.47
CA LYS A 364 -17.08 10.53 -17.27
C LYS A 364 -18.20 10.21 -16.28
N LEU A 365 -18.19 9.03 -15.66
CA LEU A 365 -19.04 8.73 -14.51
C LEU A 365 -18.27 9.01 -13.20
N PRO A 366 -18.95 9.56 -12.17
CA PRO A 366 -18.40 9.59 -10.83
C PRO A 366 -18.01 8.17 -10.39
N MET A 367 -16.75 7.98 -9.99
CA MET A 367 -16.22 6.66 -9.64
C MET A 367 -16.59 6.30 -8.20
N LEU A 368 -17.85 5.97 -7.99
CA LEU A 368 -18.39 5.55 -6.70
C LEU A 368 -18.56 4.04 -6.69
N ALA A 369 -17.82 3.38 -5.80
CA ALA A 369 -18.02 1.97 -5.49
C ALA A 369 -17.71 1.69 -4.03
N VAL A 370 -18.42 0.72 -3.48
CA VAL A 370 -18.23 0.24 -2.12
C VAL A 370 -18.39 -1.27 -2.08
N THR A 371 -17.78 -1.89 -1.07
CA THR A 371 -17.84 -3.34 -0.88
C THR A 371 -18.35 -3.69 0.49
N TYR A 372 -19.15 -4.75 0.54
CA TYR A 372 -19.47 -5.47 1.77
C TYR A 372 -19.17 -6.94 1.53
N GLN A 373 -18.12 -7.46 2.16
CA GLN A 373 -17.59 -8.81 1.90
C GLN A 373 -17.33 -9.01 0.39
N THR A 374 -18.05 -9.92 -0.27
CA THR A 374 -17.92 -10.23 -1.70
C THR A 374 -18.80 -9.38 -2.61
N ARG A 375 -19.80 -8.66 -2.04
CA ARG A 375 -20.74 -7.83 -2.80
C ARG A 375 -20.15 -6.46 -3.07
N ILE A 376 -20.31 -5.99 -4.30
CA ILE A 376 -19.87 -4.69 -4.76
C ILE A 376 -21.10 -3.90 -5.20
N ALA A 377 -21.23 -2.67 -4.69
CA ALA A 377 -22.18 -1.69 -5.21
C ALA A 377 -21.41 -0.59 -5.94
N ASN A 378 -21.76 -0.30 -7.18
CA ASN A 378 -21.10 0.71 -8.00
C ASN A 378 -22.09 1.48 -8.87
N LEU A 379 -21.75 2.73 -9.18
CA LEU A 379 -22.55 3.59 -10.05
C LEU A 379 -22.35 3.20 -11.53
N THR A 380 -23.41 2.75 -12.20
CA THR A 380 -23.39 2.33 -13.63
C THR A 380 -23.98 3.38 -14.57
N SER A 381 -24.82 4.26 -14.02
CA SER A 381 -25.41 5.44 -14.64
C SER A 381 -25.53 6.54 -13.59
N LEU A 382 -25.74 7.80 -14.00
CA LEU A 382 -25.90 8.91 -13.05
C LEU A 382 -27.01 8.68 -12.01
N LEU A 383 -28.02 7.90 -12.39
CA LEU A 383 -29.22 7.61 -11.60
C LEU A 383 -29.46 6.10 -11.40
N GLU A 384 -28.41 5.27 -11.51
CA GLU A 384 -28.52 3.83 -11.32
C GLU A 384 -27.29 3.28 -10.60
N VAL A 385 -27.52 2.55 -9.51
CA VAL A 385 -26.49 1.81 -8.77
C VAL A 385 -26.73 0.33 -8.94
N THR A 386 -25.71 -0.40 -9.42
CA THR A 386 -25.77 -1.86 -9.50
C THR A 386 -25.08 -2.49 -8.32
N VAL A 387 -25.73 -3.48 -7.72
CA VAL A 387 -25.15 -4.35 -6.70
C VAL A 387 -24.92 -5.73 -7.30
N GLN A 388 -23.68 -6.22 -7.25
CA GLN A 388 -23.32 -7.53 -7.81
C GLN A 388 -22.29 -8.26 -6.95
N ASP A 389 -22.36 -9.59 -6.95
CA ASP A 389 -21.34 -10.45 -6.35
C ASP A 389 -20.58 -11.18 -7.45
N ASN A 390 -19.38 -10.69 -7.76
CA ASN A 390 -18.53 -11.25 -8.81
C ASN A 390 -17.94 -12.62 -8.44
N ILE A 391 -18.00 -13.02 -7.18
CA ILE A 391 -17.36 -14.25 -6.69
C ILE A 391 -18.38 -15.38 -6.67
N ASN A 392 -19.57 -15.11 -6.14
CA ASN A 392 -20.67 -16.08 -6.11
C ASN A 392 -21.44 -16.16 -7.44
N ASN A 393 -21.13 -15.27 -8.41
CA ASN A 393 -21.80 -15.15 -9.70
C ASN A 393 -23.31 -14.88 -9.57
N ASP A 394 -23.68 -14.01 -8.63
CA ASP A 394 -25.06 -13.54 -8.49
C ASP A 394 -25.42 -12.63 -9.66
N SER A 395 -26.70 -12.63 -10.07
CA SER A 395 -27.19 -11.69 -11.08
C SER A 395 -27.10 -10.25 -10.56
N PRO A 396 -26.58 -9.30 -11.36
CA PRO A 396 -26.49 -7.91 -10.93
C PRO A 396 -27.90 -7.34 -10.69
N LEU A 397 -28.08 -6.70 -9.54
CA LEU A 397 -29.29 -5.98 -9.16
C LEU A 397 -29.09 -4.49 -9.46
N ALA A 398 -29.77 -3.98 -10.48
CA ALA A 398 -29.78 -2.55 -10.79
C ALA A 398 -30.88 -1.86 -9.97
N ILE A 399 -30.51 -0.82 -9.22
CA ILE A 399 -31.43 -0.03 -8.40
C ILE A 399 -31.49 1.38 -8.97
N SER A 400 -32.69 1.79 -9.37
CA SER A 400 -32.96 3.14 -9.86
C SER A 400 -32.99 4.13 -8.69
N ILE A 401 -32.24 5.24 -8.80
CA ILE A 401 -32.14 6.27 -7.76
C ILE A 401 -32.59 7.62 -8.32
N ASP A 402 -33.21 8.45 -7.48
CA ASP A 402 -33.83 9.71 -7.92
C ASP A 402 -32.82 10.85 -8.11
N ILE A 403 -31.65 10.75 -7.47
CA ILE A 403 -30.65 11.82 -7.37
C ILE A 403 -29.26 11.24 -7.62
N GLU A 404 -28.40 12.02 -8.26
CA GLU A 404 -27.00 11.68 -8.46
C GLU A 404 -26.26 11.62 -7.12
N PRO A 405 -25.73 10.45 -6.72
CA PRO A 405 -25.16 10.28 -5.39
C PRO A 405 -23.74 10.84 -5.34
N SER A 406 -23.39 11.45 -4.21
CA SER A 406 -22.01 11.86 -3.89
C SER A 406 -21.28 10.78 -3.07
N PHE A 407 -22.03 9.96 -2.33
CA PHE A 407 -21.51 8.83 -1.58
C PHE A 407 -22.49 7.66 -1.62
N ILE A 408 -21.97 6.47 -1.43
CA ILE A 408 -22.70 5.21 -1.38
C ILE A 408 -22.23 4.45 -0.12
N ALA A 409 -23.08 3.61 0.46
CA ALA A 409 -22.71 2.62 1.46
C ALA A 409 -23.50 1.34 1.26
N LEU A 410 -22.88 0.20 1.56
CA LEU A 410 -23.48 -1.12 1.39
C LEU A 410 -23.40 -1.88 2.70
N GLY A 411 -24.51 -2.50 3.06
CA GLY A 411 -24.62 -3.48 4.14
C GLY A 411 -24.97 -4.84 3.56
N PRO A 412 -25.29 -5.83 4.41
CA PRO A 412 -25.59 -7.18 3.95
C PRO A 412 -26.85 -7.25 3.07
N SER A 413 -27.91 -6.51 3.44
CA SER A 413 -29.21 -6.49 2.74
C SER A 413 -29.70 -5.09 2.34
N HIS A 414 -28.89 -4.06 2.60
CA HIS A 414 -29.28 -2.67 2.41
C HIS A 414 -28.24 -1.89 1.61
N LEU A 415 -28.72 -0.93 0.81
CA LEU A 415 -27.91 0.05 0.10
C LEU A 415 -28.30 1.44 0.60
N ALA A 416 -27.32 2.29 0.93
CA ALA A 416 -27.54 3.72 1.06
C ALA A 416 -26.85 4.48 -0.05
N VAL A 417 -27.52 5.50 -0.52
CA VAL A 417 -26.99 6.51 -1.44
C VAL A 417 -27.32 7.88 -0.86
N GLY A 418 -26.46 8.86 -1.07
CA GLY A 418 -26.74 10.19 -0.54
C GLY A 418 -25.97 11.31 -1.21
N MET A 419 -26.51 12.51 -1.00
CA MET A 419 -25.99 13.76 -1.53
C MET A 419 -26.08 14.82 -0.45
N ASN A 420 -24.96 15.51 -0.19
CA ASN A 420 -24.85 16.54 0.85
C ASN A 420 -25.28 16.04 2.23
N ASN A 421 -26.44 16.50 2.71
CA ASN A 421 -26.94 16.22 4.06
C ASN A 421 -28.00 15.11 4.08
N ILE A 422 -28.38 14.56 2.93
CA ILE A 422 -29.50 13.61 2.83
C ILE A 422 -28.99 12.25 2.39
N ALA A 423 -29.47 11.19 3.04
CA ALA A 423 -29.25 9.81 2.62
C ALA A 423 -30.57 9.05 2.44
N TRP A 424 -30.62 8.26 1.38
CA TRP A 424 -31.73 7.38 1.02
C TRP A 424 -31.30 5.93 1.16
N PHE A 425 -32.16 5.13 1.80
CA PHE A 425 -31.91 3.72 2.09
C PHE A 425 -32.83 2.84 1.26
N TYR A 426 -32.26 1.78 0.67
CA TYR A 426 -32.93 0.83 -0.20
C TYR A 426 -32.71 -0.60 0.32
N HIS A 427 -33.73 -1.45 0.19
CA HIS A 427 -33.64 -2.87 0.58
C HIS A 427 -33.36 -3.73 -0.65
N LEU A 428 -32.27 -4.50 -0.65
CA LEU A 428 -31.85 -5.26 -1.82
C LEU A 428 -32.86 -6.35 -2.21
N GLU A 429 -33.48 -7.04 -1.25
CA GLU A 429 -34.42 -8.14 -1.56
C GLU A 429 -35.85 -7.68 -1.92
N LYS A 430 -36.24 -6.44 -1.60
CA LYS A 430 -37.59 -5.92 -1.87
C LYS A 430 -37.66 -5.11 -3.17
N GLY A 431 -36.58 -5.12 -3.96
CA GLY A 431 -36.43 -4.36 -5.22
C GLY A 431 -36.20 -2.87 -4.99
N ASP A 432 -36.49 -2.05 -6.02
CA ASP A 432 -36.27 -0.59 -6.10
C ASP A 432 -37.07 0.27 -5.09
N LYS A 433 -37.67 -0.32 -4.07
CA LYS A 433 -38.45 0.43 -3.08
C LYS A 433 -37.52 1.07 -2.05
N LYS A 434 -37.47 2.39 -2.08
CA LYS A 434 -36.90 3.25 -1.04
C LYS A 434 -37.58 2.93 0.31
N LEU A 435 -36.76 2.54 1.28
CA LEU A 435 -37.18 2.26 2.66
C LEU A 435 -37.38 3.57 3.42
N ARG A 436 -36.35 4.42 3.43
CA ARG A 436 -36.27 5.58 4.31
C ARG A 436 -35.41 6.68 3.71
N GLU A 437 -35.73 7.91 4.11
CA GLU A 437 -34.93 9.11 3.90
C GLU A 437 -34.52 9.68 5.26
N VAL A 438 -33.25 10.05 5.39
CA VAL A 438 -32.70 10.67 6.60
C VAL A 438 -31.99 11.96 6.21
N ASP A 439 -32.43 13.06 6.83
CA ASP A 439 -31.78 14.37 6.74
C ASP A 439 -30.87 14.58 7.96
N TYR A 440 -29.61 14.87 7.70
CA TYR A 440 -28.57 15.07 8.71
C TYR A 440 -28.35 16.56 8.96
N VAL A 441 -27.93 16.89 10.18
CA VAL A 441 -27.72 18.28 10.63
C VAL A 441 -26.57 18.99 9.87
N GLY A 442 -25.76 18.25 9.09
CA GLY A 442 -24.70 18.80 8.26
C GLY A 442 -24.31 17.86 7.11
N SER A 443 -23.33 18.29 6.31
CA SER A 443 -22.88 17.53 5.15
C SER A 443 -22.20 16.23 5.57
N VAL A 444 -22.68 15.13 4.98
CA VAL A 444 -22.19 13.79 5.22
C VAL A 444 -20.93 13.57 4.38
N GLN A 445 -19.79 13.41 5.05
CA GLN A 445 -18.51 13.14 4.39
C GLN A 445 -18.39 11.67 3.98
N SER A 446 -18.90 10.77 4.82
CA SER A 446 -18.90 9.34 4.53
C SER A 446 -19.96 8.61 5.38
N LEU A 447 -20.47 7.50 4.85
CA LEU A 447 -21.48 6.69 5.50
C LEU A 447 -21.05 5.22 5.49
N LYS A 448 -21.23 4.54 6.62
CA LYS A 448 -20.96 3.10 6.78
C LYS A 448 -22.20 2.45 7.36
N MET A 449 -22.45 1.18 7.05
CA MET A 449 -23.59 0.43 7.58
C MET A 449 -23.24 -1.03 7.81
N ASN A 450 -23.90 -1.65 8.78
CA ASN A 450 -23.95 -3.09 8.96
C ASN A 450 -25.42 -3.57 8.78
N ALA A 451 -25.78 -4.73 9.34
CA ALA A 451 -27.14 -5.25 9.24
C ALA A 451 -28.20 -4.38 9.94
N ILE A 452 -27.83 -3.67 11.01
CA ILE A 452 -28.78 -3.04 11.97
C ILE A 452 -28.56 -1.53 12.06
N TYR A 453 -27.32 -1.08 12.07
CA TYR A 453 -26.90 0.28 12.35
C TYR A 453 -26.26 0.97 11.13
N VAL A 454 -26.35 2.30 11.16
CA VAL A 454 -25.76 3.21 10.19
C VAL A 454 -24.93 4.24 10.95
N ALA A 455 -23.69 4.46 10.50
CA ALA A 455 -22.80 5.48 11.03
C ALA A 455 -22.49 6.51 9.94
N ALA A 456 -23.01 7.73 10.11
CA ALA A 456 -22.77 8.86 9.23
C ALA A 456 -21.74 9.83 9.84
N HIS A 457 -20.68 10.13 9.10
CA HIS A 457 -19.67 11.11 9.50
C HIS A 457 -20.06 12.50 9.01
N ILE A 458 -20.30 13.41 9.95
CA ILE A 458 -20.88 14.73 9.72
C ILE A 458 -20.00 15.78 10.40
N GLY A 459 -19.26 16.54 9.60
CA GLY A 459 -18.24 17.46 10.14
C GLY A 459 -17.24 16.70 11.02
N ASP A 460 -17.22 17.02 12.31
CA ASP A 460 -16.33 16.38 13.31
C ASP A 460 -17.05 15.35 14.20
N LYS A 461 -18.27 14.96 13.84
CA LYS A 461 -19.14 14.10 14.64
C LYS A 461 -19.54 12.87 13.87
N ILE A 462 -19.80 11.78 14.57
CA ILE A 462 -20.40 10.58 13.98
C ILE A 462 -21.81 10.41 14.55
N HIS A 463 -22.80 10.34 13.67
CA HIS A 463 -24.16 10.00 14.04
C HIS A 463 -24.41 8.51 13.77
N LEU A 464 -24.57 7.73 14.85
CA LEU A 464 -24.95 6.32 14.80
C LEU A 464 -26.44 6.20 15.06
N HIS A 465 -27.17 5.49 14.19
CA HIS A 465 -28.60 5.22 14.39
C HIS A 465 -29.00 3.87 13.79
N ILE A 466 -30.17 3.36 14.18
CA ILE A 466 -30.74 2.12 13.63
C ILE A 466 -31.29 2.37 12.22
N LEU A 467 -31.12 1.41 11.31
CA LEU A 467 -31.53 1.48 9.91
C LEU A 467 -33.06 1.41 9.77
N ASP A 468 -33.71 0.41 10.40
CA ASP A 468 -35.16 0.20 10.39
C ASP A 468 -35.73 0.28 11.82
N ALA A 469 -35.91 1.51 12.31
CA ALA A 469 -36.44 1.76 13.65
C ALA A 469 -37.95 1.45 13.78
N ASP A 470 -38.68 1.42 12.66
CA ASP A 470 -40.15 1.31 12.64
C ASP A 470 -40.63 -0.15 12.74
N ASN A 471 -39.81 -1.13 12.34
CA ASN A 471 -40.10 -2.56 12.47
C ASN A 471 -39.55 -3.22 13.75
N CYS A 472 -38.90 -2.48 14.65
CA CYS A 472 -38.37 -3.03 15.90
C CYS A 472 -39.44 -3.10 17.01
N GLU A 473 -39.97 -4.29 17.27
CA GLU A 473 -40.95 -4.55 18.35
C GLU A 473 -40.33 -4.52 19.77
N ASN A 474 -38.99 -4.60 19.90
CA ASN A 474 -38.29 -4.66 21.19
C ASN A 474 -38.15 -3.28 21.89
N GLU A 475 -38.64 -3.16 23.13
CA GLU A 475 -38.58 -1.93 23.92
C GLU A 475 -37.15 -1.49 24.32
N GLU A 476 -36.20 -2.42 24.51
CA GLU A 476 -34.79 -2.07 24.77
C GLU A 476 -34.12 -1.40 23.55
N PHE A 477 -34.50 -1.78 22.33
CA PHE A 477 -34.01 -1.15 21.10
C PHE A 477 -34.58 0.26 20.89
N LYS A 478 -35.74 0.57 21.49
CA LYS A 478 -36.33 1.92 21.44
C LYS A 478 -35.59 2.94 22.32
N GLN A 479 -34.88 2.53 23.37
CA GLN A 479 -34.01 3.43 24.15
C GLN A 479 -32.66 3.70 23.47
N LYS A 480 -32.24 2.83 22.54
CA LYS A 480 -30.97 2.84 21.80
C LYS A 480 -31.14 3.31 20.33
N GLN A 481 -31.98 4.30 20.07
CA GLN A 481 -32.33 4.68 18.69
C GLN A 481 -31.20 5.42 17.95
N SER A 482 -30.49 6.31 18.63
CA SER A 482 -29.39 7.07 18.04
C SER A 482 -28.39 7.58 19.08
N ARG A 483 -27.15 7.80 18.64
CA ARG A 483 -26.08 8.40 19.44
C ARG A 483 -25.20 9.26 18.56
N LEU A 484 -24.88 10.45 19.07
CA LEU A 484 -23.88 11.32 18.47
C LEU A 484 -22.56 11.15 19.21
N PHE A 485 -21.48 10.89 18.46
CA PHE A 485 -20.13 10.79 18.97
C PHE A 485 -19.35 12.06 18.62
N GLU A 486 -18.64 12.60 19.60
CA GLU A 486 -17.81 13.79 19.47
C GLU A 486 -16.38 13.45 19.88
N GLY A 487 -15.38 13.95 19.14
CA GLY A 487 -13.97 13.57 19.32
C GLY A 487 -13.25 14.21 20.52
N ASN A 488 -13.87 14.36 21.69
CA ASN A 488 -13.24 14.81 22.94
C ASN A 488 -12.25 16.00 22.77
N LYS A 489 -12.70 17.12 22.16
CA LYS A 489 -11.92 18.34 21.81
C LYS A 489 -10.97 18.22 20.60
N SER A 490 -10.97 17.09 19.90
CA SER A 490 -10.26 16.87 18.64
C SER A 490 -11.24 16.48 17.53
N HIS A 491 -10.87 16.78 16.29
CA HIS A 491 -11.71 16.48 15.12
C HIS A 491 -11.57 15.00 14.74
N ILE A 492 -12.71 14.33 14.50
CA ILE A 492 -12.75 12.96 13.97
C ILE A 492 -12.28 13.00 12.52
N THR A 493 -11.31 12.18 12.18
CA THR A 493 -10.67 12.18 10.85
C THR A 493 -11.24 11.09 9.95
N HIS A 494 -11.52 9.91 10.50
CA HIS A 494 -12.07 8.79 9.75
C HIS A 494 -12.83 7.83 10.66
N HIS A 495 -13.79 7.11 10.07
CA HIS A 495 -14.53 6.05 10.74
C HIS A 495 -14.67 4.81 9.85
N ALA A 496 -14.85 3.69 10.50
CA ALA A 496 -15.14 2.41 9.88
C ALA A 496 -16.09 1.61 10.77
N MET A 497 -16.76 0.63 10.18
CA MET A 497 -17.70 -0.21 10.90
C MET A 497 -17.54 -1.66 10.47
N THR A 498 -17.52 -2.55 11.45
CA THR A 498 -17.58 -4.00 11.26
C THR A 498 -19.00 -4.48 11.60
N GLU A 499 -19.21 -5.79 11.64
CA GLU A 499 -20.50 -6.36 12.08
C GLU A 499 -20.83 -5.92 13.50
N ASP A 500 -19.83 -5.88 14.40
CA ASP A 500 -20.04 -5.69 15.84
C ASP A 500 -19.56 -4.31 16.37
N PHE A 501 -18.57 -3.69 15.71
CA PHE A 501 -17.88 -2.51 16.23
C PHE A 501 -18.00 -1.29 15.31
N LEU A 502 -18.25 -0.14 15.92
CA LEU A 502 -17.97 1.16 15.33
C LEU A 502 -16.56 1.59 15.76
N ILE A 503 -15.70 1.89 14.80
CA ILE A 503 -14.30 2.25 15.01
C ILE A 503 -14.08 3.64 14.41
N PHE A 504 -13.50 4.56 15.18
CA PHE A 504 -13.17 5.87 14.67
C PHE A 504 -11.86 6.39 15.26
N CYS A 505 -11.24 7.30 14.52
CA CYS A 505 -9.98 7.91 14.90
C CYS A 505 -10.06 9.44 14.86
N THR A 506 -9.10 10.08 15.53
CA THR A 506 -9.03 11.53 15.65
C THR A 506 -7.68 12.09 15.23
N SER A 507 -7.69 13.38 14.91
CA SER A 507 -6.49 14.20 14.66
C SER A 507 -5.52 14.26 15.84
N SER A 508 -5.94 13.87 17.05
CA SER A 508 -5.07 13.81 18.24
C SER A 508 -4.31 12.48 18.42
N GLY A 509 -4.57 11.51 17.52
CA GLY A 509 -3.97 10.18 17.59
C GLY A 509 -4.81 9.15 18.35
N LEU A 510 -6.02 9.50 18.75
CA LEU A 510 -6.92 8.59 19.45
C LEU A 510 -7.62 7.64 18.48
N LEU A 511 -7.69 6.36 18.84
CA LEU A 511 -8.42 5.29 18.17
C LEU A 511 -9.39 4.63 19.16
N GLN A 512 -10.69 4.66 18.88
CA GLN A 512 -11.73 4.17 19.79
C GLN A 512 -12.57 3.06 19.17
N TYR A 513 -12.84 2.02 19.96
CA TYR A 513 -13.73 0.90 19.63
C TYR A 513 -15.00 0.97 20.46
N PHE A 514 -16.12 1.12 19.76
CA PHE A 514 -17.45 1.13 20.35
C PHE A 514 -18.20 -0.14 19.95
N TYR A 515 -18.56 -0.96 20.94
CA TYR A 515 -19.32 -2.20 20.72
C TYR A 515 -20.81 -1.90 20.65
N MET A 516 -21.43 -2.26 19.52
CA MET A 516 -22.78 -1.82 19.17
C MET A 516 -23.90 -2.64 19.83
N ASP A 517 -23.64 -3.85 20.32
CA ASP A 517 -24.68 -4.62 21.04
C ASP A 517 -24.86 -4.09 22.46
N ASP A 518 -23.76 -3.96 23.20
CA ASP A 518 -23.76 -3.47 24.59
C ASP A 518 -23.75 -1.94 24.71
N TRP A 519 -23.55 -1.21 23.60
CA TRP A 519 -23.49 0.26 23.57
C TRP A 519 -22.40 0.88 24.46
N LYS A 520 -21.23 0.24 24.53
CA LYS A 520 -20.12 0.66 25.39
C LYS A 520 -18.79 0.73 24.62
N PHE A 521 -17.88 1.58 25.09
CA PHE A 521 -16.49 1.56 24.64
C PHE A 521 -15.80 0.32 25.20
N VAL A 522 -15.10 -0.42 24.34
CA VAL A 522 -14.42 -1.67 24.72
C VAL A 522 -12.90 -1.51 24.68
N ASN A 523 -12.37 -0.73 23.74
CA ASN A 523 -10.94 -0.44 23.67
C ASN A 523 -10.68 1.02 23.24
N GLU A 524 -9.59 1.59 23.76
CA GLU A 524 -9.07 2.91 23.44
C GLU A 524 -7.55 2.82 23.31
N TYR A 525 -7.03 3.18 22.15
CA TYR A 525 -5.60 3.25 21.86
C TYR A 525 -5.21 4.69 21.52
N LYS A 526 -4.06 5.12 22.03
CA LYS A 526 -3.52 6.47 21.79
C LYS A 526 -2.16 6.38 21.11
N HIS A 527 -2.12 6.84 19.87
CA HIS A 527 -0.90 6.95 19.08
C HIS A 527 -0.19 8.29 19.33
N THR A 528 1.11 8.37 18.98
CA THR A 528 1.93 9.57 19.15
C THR A 528 1.60 10.68 18.16
N CYS A 529 1.15 10.31 16.96
CA CYS A 529 0.79 11.19 15.86
C CYS A 529 -0.73 11.18 15.64
N GLY A 530 -1.27 12.19 14.94
CA GLY A 530 -2.66 12.17 14.50
C GLY A 530 -2.93 11.00 13.57
N ILE A 531 -4.10 10.37 13.64
CA ILE A 531 -4.46 9.27 12.74
C ILE A 531 -5.35 9.83 11.62
N LEU A 532 -5.01 9.58 10.36
CA LEU A 532 -5.75 10.07 9.20
C LEU A 532 -6.84 9.09 8.71
N LYS A 533 -6.52 7.79 8.64
CA LYS A 533 -7.40 6.77 8.05
C LYS A 533 -7.34 5.46 8.81
N VAL A 534 -8.44 4.71 8.80
CA VAL A 534 -8.56 3.40 9.46
C VAL A 534 -9.28 2.38 8.57
N PHE A 535 -8.79 1.15 8.54
CA PHE A 535 -9.27 0.06 7.68
C PHE A 535 -9.36 -1.26 8.45
N PRO A 536 -10.53 -1.59 9.03
CA PRO A 536 -10.69 -2.80 9.83
C PRO A 536 -10.79 -4.05 8.96
N HIS A 537 -10.24 -5.14 9.49
CA HIS A 537 -10.46 -6.49 9.01
C HIS A 537 -11.69 -7.10 9.72
N SER A 538 -12.38 -8.03 9.07
CA SER A 538 -13.55 -8.72 9.63
C SER A 538 -13.24 -9.49 10.92
N MET A 539 -11.97 -9.86 11.14
CA MET A 539 -11.53 -10.60 12.34
C MET A 539 -10.98 -9.71 13.46
N GLY A 540 -11.14 -8.39 13.35
CA GLY A 540 -10.84 -7.43 14.42
C GLY A 540 -9.50 -6.70 14.31
N ASN A 541 -8.54 -7.19 13.52
CA ASN A 541 -7.31 -6.43 13.23
C ASN A 541 -7.65 -5.13 12.47
N LEU A 542 -6.82 -4.11 12.61
CA LEU A 542 -7.03 -2.81 12.00
C LEU A 542 -5.74 -2.32 11.35
N ILE A 543 -5.80 -1.75 10.16
CA ILE A 543 -4.72 -0.91 9.65
C ILE A 543 -5.09 0.55 9.86
N PHE A 544 -4.19 1.33 10.44
CA PHE A 544 -4.34 2.78 10.52
C PHE A 544 -3.13 3.48 9.89
N ILE A 545 -3.37 4.67 9.35
CA ILE A 545 -2.34 5.52 8.72
C ILE A 545 -2.29 6.83 9.50
N ASP A 546 -1.10 7.25 9.89
CA ASP A 546 -0.88 8.47 10.67
C ASP A 546 -0.72 9.73 9.79
N ASP A 547 -0.58 10.89 10.42
CA ASP A 547 -0.39 12.19 9.77
C ASP A 547 0.99 12.37 9.10
N LYS A 548 1.93 11.46 9.36
CA LYS A 548 3.23 11.37 8.68
C LYS A 548 3.19 10.45 7.47
N PHE A 549 2.03 9.87 7.17
CA PHE A 549 1.83 8.84 6.14
C PHE A 549 2.55 7.52 6.44
N ASP A 550 2.80 7.21 7.71
CA ASP A 550 3.25 5.90 8.17
C ASP A 550 2.04 5.01 8.46
N GLY A 551 2.16 3.72 8.15
CA GLY A 551 1.10 2.73 8.31
C GLY A 551 1.40 1.72 9.39
N PHE A 552 0.37 1.32 10.14
CA PHE A 552 0.50 0.39 11.25
C PHE A 552 -0.65 -0.63 11.25
N VAL A 553 -0.33 -1.89 11.54
CA VAL A 553 -1.31 -2.94 11.87
C VAL A 553 -1.48 -2.97 13.38
N TYR A 554 -2.71 -2.74 13.85
CA TYR A 554 -3.10 -2.78 15.24
C TYR A 554 -4.00 -3.98 15.53
N ASN A 555 -3.67 -4.71 16.59
CA ASN A 555 -4.49 -5.80 17.11
C ASN A 555 -5.13 -5.36 18.44
N PRO A 556 -6.45 -5.10 18.46
CA PRO A 556 -7.14 -4.61 19.66
C PRO A 556 -7.29 -5.67 20.76
N ALA A 557 -6.98 -6.94 20.51
CA ALA A 557 -7.11 -7.99 21.53
C ALA A 557 -5.92 -8.04 22.50
N ASN A 558 -4.74 -7.57 22.09
CA ASN A 558 -3.52 -7.58 22.89
C ASN A 558 -2.76 -6.24 22.86
N ASP A 559 -3.38 -5.19 22.32
CA ASP A 559 -2.83 -3.85 22.11
C ASP A 559 -1.48 -3.79 21.38
N GLN A 560 -1.21 -4.79 20.55
CA GLN A 560 0.03 -4.85 19.78
C GLN A 560 -0.07 -4.02 18.50
N VAL A 561 0.99 -3.28 18.20
CA VAL A 561 1.14 -2.45 17.00
C VAL A 561 2.36 -2.92 16.23
N VAL A 562 2.21 -3.10 14.92
CA VAL A 562 3.26 -3.55 14.01
C VAL A 562 3.35 -2.59 12.83
N ASP A 563 4.55 -2.12 12.52
CA ASP A 563 4.78 -1.19 11.41
C ASP A 563 4.54 -1.86 10.05
N VAL A 564 3.95 -1.12 9.11
CA VAL A 564 3.81 -1.53 7.71
C VAL A 564 5.02 -0.98 6.94
N PRO A 565 5.98 -1.84 6.55
CA PRO A 565 7.23 -1.38 5.97
C PRO A 565 7.04 -0.87 4.53
N LYS A 566 7.71 0.21 4.13
CA LYS A 566 7.68 0.74 2.74
C LYS A 566 6.29 1.18 2.26
N LEU A 567 5.49 1.79 3.14
CA LEU A 567 4.23 2.38 2.71
C LEU A 567 4.47 3.54 1.72
N ASP A 568 3.70 3.57 0.64
CA ASP A 568 3.74 4.67 -0.32
C ASP A 568 3.12 5.93 0.29
N ALA A 569 3.65 7.11 -0.03
CA ALA A 569 3.02 8.37 0.38
C ALA A 569 1.63 8.52 -0.26
N ASN A 570 0.68 9.14 0.44
CA ASN A 570 -0.69 9.39 -0.04
C ASN A 570 -1.49 8.13 -0.41
N VAL A 571 -1.46 7.09 0.42
CA VAL A 571 -2.35 5.93 0.27
C VAL A 571 -3.80 6.37 0.21
N GLN A 572 -4.48 6.04 -0.89
CA GLN A 572 -5.90 6.34 -1.08
C GLN A 572 -6.77 5.40 -0.23
N GLY A 573 -6.46 4.10 -0.27
CA GLY A 573 -7.17 3.08 0.51
C GLY A 573 -6.38 1.80 0.74
N VAL A 574 -6.93 0.94 1.59
CA VAL A 574 -6.42 -0.39 1.91
C VAL A 574 -7.53 -1.41 1.69
N LEU A 575 -7.22 -2.52 1.01
CA LEU A 575 -8.15 -3.63 0.82
C LEU A 575 -7.58 -4.89 1.45
N TRP A 576 -8.34 -5.47 2.36
CA TRP A 576 -8.06 -6.79 2.92
C TRP A 576 -8.47 -7.89 1.95
N GLU A 577 -7.76 -9.01 2.01
CA GLU A 577 -8.11 -10.23 1.29
C GLU A 577 -9.42 -10.81 1.84
N THR A 578 -10.37 -11.07 0.94
CA THR A 578 -11.70 -11.55 1.30
C THR A 578 -11.71 -13.07 1.50
N ASP A 579 -10.77 -13.79 0.89
CA ASP A 579 -10.66 -15.24 1.03
C ASP A 579 -10.29 -15.64 2.48
N PRO A 580 -11.14 -16.41 3.19
CA PRO A 580 -10.86 -16.85 4.56
C PRO A 580 -9.60 -17.72 4.71
N ARG A 581 -9.01 -18.20 3.62
CA ARG A 581 -7.75 -18.95 3.64
C ARG A 581 -6.52 -18.06 3.78
N HIS A 582 -6.63 -16.77 3.49
CA HIS A 582 -5.50 -15.83 3.39
C HIS A 582 -5.72 -14.55 4.21
N LYS A 583 -6.18 -14.71 5.45
CA LYS A 583 -6.66 -13.68 6.39
C LYS A 583 -5.68 -12.55 6.75
N GLY A 584 -4.41 -12.71 6.40
CA GLY A 584 -3.35 -11.73 6.68
C GLY A 584 -2.95 -10.89 5.48
N LEU A 585 -3.43 -11.21 4.27
CA LEU A 585 -3.05 -10.52 3.06
C LEU A 585 -3.87 -9.23 2.91
N PHE A 586 -3.19 -8.15 2.55
CA PHE A 586 -3.85 -6.89 2.17
C PHE A 586 -3.04 -6.16 1.11
N ILE A 587 -3.70 -5.23 0.44
CA ILE A 587 -3.05 -4.31 -0.49
C ILE A 587 -3.30 -2.87 -0.08
N THR A 588 -2.32 -2.02 -0.36
CA THR A 588 -2.47 -0.57 -0.31
C THR A 588 -2.40 -0.04 -1.74
N PHE A 589 -3.15 1.00 -2.05
CA PHE A 589 -3.12 1.59 -3.38
C PHE A 589 -3.07 3.12 -3.33
N THR A 590 -2.30 3.68 -4.25
CA THR A 590 -2.23 5.11 -4.57
C THR A 590 -2.77 5.32 -5.99
N GLU A 591 -2.73 6.55 -6.50
CA GLU A 591 -3.12 6.81 -7.90
C GLU A 591 -2.21 6.10 -8.92
N SER A 592 -0.98 5.77 -8.53
CA SER A 592 0.06 5.27 -9.43
C SER A 592 0.55 3.85 -9.13
N GLN A 593 0.37 3.35 -7.90
CA GLN A 593 0.97 2.11 -7.44
C GLN A 593 0.02 1.29 -6.53
N ILE A 594 0.12 -0.03 -6.63
CA ILE A 594 -0.50 -1.02 -5.75
C ILE A 594 0.62 -1.81 -5.09
N SER A 595 0.61 -1.86 -3.77
CA SER A 595 1.61 -2.55 -2.95
C SER A 595 0.93 -3.66 -2.14
N VAL A 596 1.54 -4.84 -2.10
CA VAL A 596 1.00 -6.08 -1.52
C VAL A 596 1.76 -6.42 -0.24
N TYR A 597 1.03 -6.70 0.83
CA TYR A 597 1.55 -6.95 2.17
C TYR A 597 0.94 -8.19 2.79
N VAL A 598 1.71 -8.83 3.67
CA VAL A 598 1.25 -9.97 4.46
C VAL A 598 1.48 -9.65 5.93
N TYR A 599 0.38 -9.60 6.68
CA TYR A 599 0.39 -9.56 8.13
C TYR A 599 0.25 -10.97 8.70
N ALA A 600 1.10 -11.27 9.66
CA ALA A 600 1.13 -12.54 10.34
C ALA A 600 1.05 -12.33 11.84
N LYS A 601 -0.04 -12.80 12.43
CA LYS A 601 -0.26 -12.66 13.86
C LYS A 601 0.78 -13.44 14.67
N ASN A 602 1.05 -14.68 14.27
CA ASN A 602 1.93 -15.58 15.00
C ASN A 602 3.06 -16.03 14.06
N THR A 603 4.30 -15.71 14.43
CA THR A 603 5.51 -16.28 13.83
C THR A 603 6.51 -16.57 14.93
N LEU A 604 7.63 -17.19 14.58
CA LEU A 604 8.73 -17.48 15.50
C LEU A 604 9.22 -16.22 16.26
N HIS A 605 9.13 -15.04 15.65
CA HIS A 605 9.56 -13.76 16.24
C HIS A 605 8.38 -12.86 16.65
N GLY A 606 7.19 -13.42 16.82
CA GLY A 606 5.97 -12.68 17.15
C GLY A 606 5.21 -12.21 15.91
N SER A 607 4.47 -11.11 16.01
CA SER A 607 3.66 -10.60 14.90
C SER A 607 4.51 -9.77 13.95
N ILE A 608 4.41 -10.04 12.65
CA ILE A 608 5.19 -9.34 11.61
C ILE A 608 4.30 -8.89 10.46
N CYS A 609 4.69 -7.78 9.83
CA CYS A 609 4.12 -7.32 8.57
C CYS A 609 5.23 -7.24 7.52
N GLU A 610 5.05 -7.92 6.39
CA GLU A 610 6.06 -8.00 5.34
C GLU A 610 5.56 -7.40 4.03
N PHE A 611 6.41 -6.59 3.39
CA PHE A 611 6.22 -6.15 2.01
C PHE A 611 6.57 -7.28 1.03
N VAL A 612 5.66 -7.58 0.11
CA VAL A 612 5.82 -8.70 -0.84
C VAL A 612 6.11 -8.21 -2.25
N TYR A 613 5.26 -7.34 -2.80
CA TYR A 613 5.28 -6.98 -4.21
C TYR A 613 4.65 -5.61 -4.47
N GLN A 614 5.05 -4.95 -5.55
CA GLN A 614 4.46 -3.68 -5.99
C GLN A 614 4.28 -3.68 -7.53
N CYS A 615 3.15 -3.16 -7.99
CA CYS A 615 2.85 -2.93 -9.41
C CYS A 615 2.21 -1.56 -9.64
N LYS A 616 2.14 -1.14 -10.90
CA LYS A 616 1.46 0.11 -11.26
C LYS A 616 -0.07 -0.06 -11.22
N THR A 617 -0.78 0.92 -10.69
CA THR A 617 -2.24 1.01 -10.89
C THR A 617 -2.54 1.31 -12.37
N PRO A 618 -3.55 0.67 -12.96
CA PRO A 618 -4.06 1.09 -14.25
C PRO A 618 -4.60 2.53 -14.18
N PHE A 619 -4.35 3.31 -15.22
CA PHE A 619 -4.74 4.72 -15.27
C PHE A 619 -6.25 4.88 -15.08
N CYS A 620 -6.63 5.79 -14.18
CA CYS A 620 -8.02 6.12 -13.84
C CYS A 620 -8.89 4.91 -13.50
N GLN A 621 -8.35 3.97 -12.74
CA GLN A 621 -9.11 2.85 -12.17
C GLN A 621 -8.90 2.79 -10.66
N ILE A 622 -9.96 2.51 -9.90
CA ILE A 622 -9.90 2.40 -8.44
C ILE A 622 -10.05 0.93 -8.04
N PRO A 623 -9.14 0.36 -7.25
CA PRO A 623 -9.32 -0.94 -6.61
C PRO A 623 -10.49 -0.94 -5.64
N VAL A 624 -11.37 -1.93 -5.78
CA VAL A 624 -12.60 -2.05 -5.00
C VAL A 624 -12.62 -3.31 -4.14
N LEU A 625 -12.23 -4.46 -4.71
CA LEU A 625 -12.25 -5.75 -4.01
C LEU A 625 -10.97 -6.55 -4.27
N LEU A 626 -10.43 -7.20 -3.24
CA LEU A 626 -9.35 -8.17 -3.35
C LEU A 626 -9.89 -9.56 -2.97
N ASN A 627 -9.80 -10.52 -3.91
CA ASN A 627 -10.16 -11.91 -3.66
C ASN A 627 -9.18 -12.89 -4.33
N ASN A 628 -8.52 -13.73 -3.53
CA ASN A 628 -7.57 -14.77 -3.95
C ASN A 628 -6.53 -14.27 -4.95
N GLY A 629 -5.97 -13.07 -4.72
CA GLY A 629 -4.99 -12.43 -5.61
C GLY A 629 -5.55 -11.80 -6.90
N GLN A 630 -6.87 -11.78 -7.06
CA GLN A 630 -7.56 -11.01 -8.10
C GLN A 630 -8.07 -9.70 -7.50
N ILE A 631 -7.80 -8.59 -8.19
CA ILE A 631 -8.33 -7.27 -7.83
C ILE A 631 -9.46 -6.94 -8.79
N THR A 632 -10.62 -6.58 -8.25
CA THR A 632 -11.70 -5.94 -9.02
C THR A 632 -11.49 -4.43 -8.99
N LEU A 633 -11.39 -3.84 -10.18
CA LEU A 633 -11.14 -2.43 -10.43
C LEU A 633 -12.41 -1.78 -11.00
N LEU A 634 -12.76 -0.58 -10.56
CA LEU A 634 -13.77 0.27 -11.17
C LEU A 634 -13.10 1.19 -12.20
N ASN A 635 -13.65 1.24 -13.41
CA ASN A 635 -13.20 2.16 -14.46
C ASN A 635 -14.09 3.41 -14.57
N GLN A 636 -13.63 4.43 -15.33
CA GLN A 636 -14.36 5.69 -15.55
C GLN A 636 -15.72 5.54 -16.23
N SER A 637 -16.03 4.36 -16.81
CA SER A 637 -17.32 4.07 -17.43
C SER A 637 -18.31 3.38 -16.49
N GLY A 638 -17.96 3.25 -15.20
CA GLY A 638 -18.78 2.57 -14.20
C GLY A 638 -18.73 1.04 -14.29
N ARG A 639 -17.86 0.46 -15.13
CA ARG A 639 -17.73 -0.99 -15.30
C ARG A 639 -16.65 -1.55 -14.38
N LEU A 640 -16.93 -2.74 -13.84
CA LEU A 640 -15.97 -3.53 -13.08
C LEU A 640 -15.08 -4.35 -14.03
N VAL A 641 -13.78 -4.28 -13.82
CA VAL A 641 -12.75 -5.03 -14.55
C VAL A 641 -11.94 -5.83 -13.55
N THR A 642 -11.67 -7.09 -13.83
CA THR A 642 -10.82 -7.92 -12.98
C THR A 642 -9.38 -7.91 -13.50
N MET A 643 -8.44 -7.72 -12.58
CA MET A 643 -7.01 -7.78 -12.83
C MET A 643 -6.36 -8.80 -11.90
N ILE A 644 -5.62 -9.74 -12.47
CA ILE A 644 -4.79 -10.66 -11.69
C ILE A 644 -3.48 -9.96 -11.39
N LEU A 645 -3.15 -9.84 -10.11
CA LEU A 645 -1.85 -9.32 -9.68
C LEU A 645 -0.73 -10.18 -10.29
N SER A 646 0.30 -9.54 -10.86
CA SER A 646 1.37 -10.26 -11.56
C SER A 646 2.08 -11.29 -10.67
N CYS A 647 2.20 -11.01 -9.37
CA CYS A 647 2.71 -11.96 -8.37
C CYS A 647 1.87 -13.24 -8.23
N PHE A 648 0.59 -13.23 -8.62
CA PHE A 648 -0.31 -14.37 -8.60
C PHE A 648 -0.51 -15.01 -9.99
N SER A 649 -0.01 -14.38 -11.06
CA SER A 649 -0.26 -14.82 -12.44
C SER A 649 0.21 -16.25 -12.75
N LEU A 650 1.31 -16.69 -12.14
CA LEU A 650 1.86 -18.04 -12.34
C LEU A 650 1.21 -19.07 -11.41
N VAL A 651 0.79 -18.62 -10.22
CA VAL A 651 0.17 -19.43 -9.16
C VAL A 651 -1.22 -19.92 -9.59
N MET A 652 -1.92 -19.09 -10.37
CA MET A 652 -3.28 -19.37 -10.85
C MET A 652 -3.31 -20.25 -12.12
N LYS A 653 -2.16 -20.56 -12.74
CA LYS A 653 -2.12 -21.47 -13.90
C LYS A 653 -2.23 -22.92 -13.44
N THR A 654 -3.03 -23.70 -14.17
CA THR A 654 -3.22 -25.15 -13.95
C THR A 654 -2.06 -25.95 -14.53
N ASP A 655 -1.55 -25.55 -15.70
CA ASP A 655 -0.45 -26.24 -16.38
C ASP A 655 0.88 -25.51 -16.15
N LEU A 656 1.81 -26.20 -15.48
CA LEU A 656 3.15 -25.68 -15.12
C LEU A 656 4.27 -26.25 -16.02
N SER A 657 3.94 -27.10 -16.99
CA SER A 657 4.90 -27.87 -17.81
C SER A 657 5.69 -27.01 -18.81
N GLU A 658 5.13 -25.91 -19.29
CA GLU A 658 5.75 -25.03 -20.32
C GLU A 658 6.61 -23.90 -19.72
N ILE A 659 6.72 -23.82 -18.39
CA ILE A 659 7.34 -22.68 -17.70
C ILE A 659 8.80 -22.99 -17.37
N SER A 660 9.69 -22.01 -17.54
CA SER A 660 11.10 -22.17 -17.20
C SER A 660 11.30 -22.43 -15.69
N LYS A 661 12.23 -23.33 -15.36
CA LYS A 661 12.55 -23.68 -13.96
C LYS A 661 12.95 -22.47 -13.10
N THR A 662 13.58 -21.46 -13.70
CA THR A 662 13.95 -20.20 -13.04
C THR A 662 12.72 -19.41 -12.56
N LYS A 663 11.71 -19.25 -13.43
CA LYS A 663 10.46 -18.55 -13.09
C LYS A 663 9.65 -19.31 -12.04
N LEU A 664 9.70 -20.64 -12.07
CA LEU A 664 9.08 -21.49 -11.04
C LEU A 664 9.75 -21.30 -9.68
N GLN A 665 11.09 -21.18 -9.62
CA GLN A 665 11.81 -20.90 -8.37
C GLN A 665 11.50 -19.50 -7.82
N GLU A 666 11.47 -18.47 -8.67
CA GLU A 666 11.06 -17.12 -8.28
C GLU A 666 9.63 -17.08 -7.74
N SER A 667 8.72 -17.80 -8.40
CA SER A 667 7.32 -17.92 -7.97
C SER A 667 7.18 -18.71 -6.67
N LEU A 668 8.03 -19.73 -6.43
CA LEU A 668 8.06 -20.47 -5.17
C LEU A 668 8.47 -19.55 -4.01
N ALA A 669 9.54 -18.77 -4.18
CA ALA A 669 9.98 -17.81 -3.17
C ALA A 669 8.90 -16.77 -2.84
N LEU A 670 8.14 -16.34 -3.85
CA LEU A 670 7.02 -15.42 -3.71
C LEU A 670 5.82 -16.06 -2.99
N CYS A 671 5.45 -17.31 -3.32
CA CYS A 671 4.38 -18.04 -2.63
C CYS A 671 4.68 -18.29 -1.15
N ILE A 672 5.96 -18.52 -0.81
CA ILE A 672 6.41 -18.64 0.59
C ILE A 672 6.13 -17.34 1.33
N LYS A 673 6.51 -16.18 0.76
CA LYS A 673 6.21 -14.86 1.34
C LYS A 673 4.70 -14.61 1.46
N LEU A 674 3.92 -15.03 0.47
CA LEU A 674 2.46 -14.96 0.48
C LEU A 674 1.78 -15.97 1.42
N ARG A 675 2.54 -16.89 2.04
CA ARG A 675 2.04 -17.97 2.91
C ARG A 675 0.99 -18.86 2.24
N ARG A 676 1.13 -19.06 0.92
CA ARG A 676 0.22 -19.90 0.13
C ARG A 676 0.73 -21.34 0.07
N TRP A 677 0.68 -22.04 1.20
CA TRP A 677 1.31 -23.36 1.36
C TRP A 677 0.87 -24.38 0.32
N LYS A 678 -0.44 -24.46 0.01
CA LYS A 678 -0.97 -25.38 -1.02
C LYS A 678 -0.36 -25.15 -2.40
N ASP A 679 -0.08 -23.88 -2.74
CA ASP A 679 0.52 -23.53 -4.01
C ASP A 679 2.03 -23.78 -4.02
N CYS A 680 2.70 -23.58 -2.88
CA CYS A 680 4.09 -24.00 -2.71
C CYS A 680 4.25 -25.52 -2.96
N LEU A 681 3.33 -26.35 -2.47
CA LEU A 681 3.35 -27.81 -2.71
C LEU A 681 3.28 -28.12 -4.21
N ARG A 682 2.33 -27.51 -4.93
CA ARG A 682 2.18 -27.70 -6.39
C ARG A 682 3.45 -27.29 -7.15
N LEU A 683 4.06 -26.17 -6.77
CA LEU A 683 5.31 -25.69 -7.39
C LEU A 683 6.51 -26.60 -7.06
N CYS A 684 6.59 -27.14 -5.84
CA CYS A 684 7.64 -28.08 -5.45
C CYS A 684 7.51 -29.42 -6.19
N GLU A 685 6.29 -29.90 -6.47
CA GLU A 685 6.05 -31.08 -7.32
C GLU A 685 6.56 -30.84 -8.75
N ALA A 686 6.27 -29.68 -9.33
CA ALA A 686 6.75 -29.32 -10.68
C ALA A 686 8.27 -29.16 -10.74
N LEU A 687 8.90 -28.64 -9.68
CA LEU A 687 10.35 -28.44 -9.62
C LEU A 687 11.14 -29.74 -9.32
N GLY A 688 10.53 -30.71 -8.65
CA GLY A 688 11.06 -32.07 -8.46
C GLY A 688 12.36 -32.17 -7.64
N THR A 689 12.76 -31.12 -6.91
CA THR A 689 14.00 -31.10 -6.11
C THR A 689 13.71 -31.16 -4.61
N LYS A 690 14.37 -32.08 -3.90
CA LYS A 690 14.18 -32.28 -2.44
C LYS A 690 14.46 -31.01 -1.62
N ASN A 691 15.49 -30.24 -2.00
CA ASN A 691 15.87 -29.00 -1.33
C ASN A 691 14.73 -27.97 -1.27
N ASN A 692 13.93 -27.86 -2.34
CA ASN A 692 12.80 -26.92 -2.36
C ASN A 692 11.72 -27.30 -1.33
N TRP A 693 11.48 -28.60 -1.15
CA TRP A 693 10.56 -29.09 -0.12
C TRP A 693 11.06 -28.77 1.29
N GLU A 694 12.36 -28.95 1.55
CA GLU A 694 12.98 -28.61 2.83
C GLU A 694 12.86 -27.10 3.13
N VAL A 695 13.12 -26.24 2.15
CA VAL A 695 12.96 -24.78 2.28
C VAL A 695 11.50 -24.38 2.59
N VAL A 696 10.52 -24.98 1.93
CA VAL A 696 9.10 -24.71 2.22
C VAL A 696 8.70 -25.23 3.60
N ALA A 697 9.24 -26.38 4.02
CA ALA A 697 8.98 -26.94 5.35
C ALA A 697 9.51 -26.04 6.46
N GLU A 698 10.76 -25.57 6.35
CA GLU A 698 11.35 -24.62 7.29
C GLU A 698 10.58 -23.30 7.33
N ALA A 699 10.11 -22.81 6.17
CA ALA A 699 9.30 -21.60 6.13
C ALA A 699 7.92 -21.77 6.77
N ALA A 700 7.27 -22.93 6.64
CA ALA A 700 6.01 -23.24 7.33
C ALA A 700 6.23 -23.28 8.85
N LEU A 701 7.31 -23.93 9.31
CA LEU A 701 7.69 -23.97 10.72
C LEU A 701 7.97 -22.57 11.30
N ARG A 702 8.70 -21.70 10.59
CA ARG A 702 8.93 -20.31 11.03
C ARG A 702 7.63 -19.52 11.22
N ASN A 703 6.57 -19.90 10.53
CA ASN A 703 5.24 -19.30 10.63
C ASN A 703 4.30 -20.03 11.59
N LEU A 704 4.81 -21.03 12.32
CA LEU A 704 4.07 -21.87 13.27
C LEU A 704 2.90 -22.65 12.61
N GLU A 705 2.99 -22.90 11.31
CA GLU A 705 2.02 -23.68 10.52
C GLU A 705 2.42 -25.16 10.57
N ILE A 706 2.19 -25.80 11.73
CA ILE A 706 2.69 -27.16 12.04
C ILE A 706 2.03 -28.21 11.15
N ASP A 707 0.73 -28.08 10.86
CA ASP A 707 -0.01 -29.06 10.05
C ASP A 707 0.50 -29.09 8.59
N GLU A 708 0.76 -27.92 8.02
CA GLU A 708 1.37 -27.76 6.70
C GLU A 708 2.79 -28.31 6.67
N ALA A 709 3.60 -28.03 7.71
CA ALA A 709 4.94 -28.60 7.84
C ALA A 709 4.90 -30.14 7.90
N ILE A 710 3.96 -30.73 8.65
CA ILE A 710 3.74 -32.18 8.70
C ILE A 710 3.40 -32.72 7.32
N ALA A 711 2.51 -32.07 6.57
CA ALA A 711 2.14 -32.48 5.23
C ALA A 711 3.35 -32.47 4.27
N ILE A 712 4.21 -31.45 4.39
CA ILE A 712 5.43 -31.32 3.60
C ILE A 712 6.45 -32.43 3.95
N TYR A 713 6.73 -32.66 5.24
CA TYR A 713 7.70 -33.68 5.67
C TYR A 713 7.26 -35.11 5.36
N ARG A 714 5.95 -35.37 5.25
CA ARG A 714 5.43 -36.64 4.71
C ARG A 714 5.85 -36.84 3.26
N GLN A 715 5.79 -35.79 2.45
CA GLN A 715 6.21 -35.85 1.04
C GLN A 715 7.73 -36.00 0.89
N ILE A 716 8.51 -35.40 1.79
CA ILE A 716 9.98 -35.58 1.89
C ILE A 716 10.36 -37.00 2.36
N LYS A 717 9.40 -37.76 2.91
CA LYS A 717 9.59 -39.10 3.51
C LYS A 717 10.51 -39.09 4.74
N CYS A 718 10.33 -38.11 5.64
CA CYS A 718 11.04 -38.03 6.92
C CYS A 718 10.10 -38.40 8.10
N PRO A 719 9.95 -39.71 8.45
CA PRO A 719 8.97 -40.13 9.45
C PRO A 719 9.31 -39.67 10.87
N ALA A 720 10.60 -39.49 11.20
CA ALA A 720 11.03 -38.99 12.51
C ALA A 720 10.48 -37.58 12.76
N MET A 721 10.74 -36.65 11.84
CA MET A 721 10.24 -35.27 11.95
C MET A 721 8.71 -35.20 12.00
N VAL A 722 8.02 -36.05 11.22
CA VAL A 722 6.55 -36.13 11.25
C VAL A 722 6.02 -36.59 12.60
N ARG A 723 6.72 -37.51 13.27
CA ARG A 723 6.34 -37.96 14.62
C ARG A 723 6.56 -36.83 15.62
N ASP A 724 7.73 -36.20 15.59
CA ASP A 724 8.12 -35.18 16.56
C ASP A 724 7.22 -33.93 16.42
N LEU A 725 6.93 -33.48 15.19
CA LEU A 725 5.98 -32.38 14.94
C LEU A 725 4.54 -32.69 15.35
N LYS A 726 4.12 -33.96 15.30
CA LYS A 726 2.78 -34.36 15.81
C LYS A 726 2.70 -34.35 17.33
N GLU A 727 3.82 -34.56 18.02
CA GLU A 727 3.89 -34.44 19.48
C GLU A 727 3.90 -32.96 19.87
N ILE A 728 4.73 -32.15 19.21
CA ILE A 728 4.81 -30.70 19.42
C ILE A 728 3.50 -30.00 19.05
N GLY A 729 2.83 -30.39 17.97
CA GLY A 729 1.56 -29.79 17.54
C GLY A 729 0.40 -29.93 18.54
N LYS A 730 0.56 -30.73 19.60
CA LYS A 730 -0.41 -30.84 20.69
C LYS A 730 -0.23 -29.77 21.78
N THR A 731 0.87 -29.03 21.76
CA THR A 731 1.13 -28.00 22.78
C THR A 731 0.28 -26.76 22.51
N GLU A 732 -0.58 -26.40 23.46
CA GLU A 732 -1.43 -25.19 23.36
C GLU A 732 -0.70 -23.91 23.76
N GLU A 733 0.39 -24.02 24.52
CA GLU A 733 1.17 -22.87 24.97
C GLU A 733 2.12 -22.36 23.87
N TRP A 734 1.95 -21.10 23.49
CA TRP A 734 2.71 -20.47 22.40
C TRP A 734 4.22 -20.41 22.64
N ASN A 735 4.67 -19.99 23.83
CA ASN A 735 6.10 -19.86 24.12
C ASN A 735 6.80 -21.22 24.11
N LEU A 736 6.11 -22.27 24.60
CA LEU A 736 6.63 -23.63 24.57
C LEU A 736 6.71 -24.18 23.14
N LEU A 737 5.67 -23.95 22.32
CA LEU A 737 5.64 -24.29 20.91
C LEU A 737 6.77 -23.60 20.13
N ILE A 738 6.96 -22.28 20.34
CA ILE A 738 8.03 -21.50 19.72
C ILE A 738 9.40 -22.06 20.14
N GLY A 739 9.57 -22.42 21.41
CA GLY A 739 10.81 -23.04 21.92
C GLY A 739 11.17 -24.33 21.16
N TYR A 740 10.23 -25.26 21.03
CA TYR A 740 10.45 -26.51 20.31
C TYR A 740 10.69 -26.30 18.81
N VAL A 741 9.94 -25.40 18.17
CA VAL A 741 10.12 -25.08 16.75
C VAL A 741 11.48 -24.42 16.49
N ALA A 742 11.88 -23.47 17.34
CA ALA A 742 13.19 -22.82 17.26
C ALA A 742 14.34 -23.83 17.44
N MET A 743 14.16 -24.81 18.34
CA MET A 743 15.11 -25.91 18.51
C MET A 743 15.26 -26.76 17.24
N ILE A 744 14.14 -27.11 16.56
CA ILE A 744 14.16 -27.82 15.27
C ILE A 744 14.89 -27.02 14.19
N LEU A 745 14.67 -25.70 14.15
CA LEU A 745 15.33 -24.78 13.22
C LEU A 745 16.77 -24.44 13.62
N LYS A 746 17.28 -24.98 14.73
CA LYS A 746 18.62 -24.74 15.29
C LYS A 746 18.86 -23.30 15.75
N GLU A 747 17.80 -22.56 16.07
CA GLU A 747 17.83 -21.21 16.62
C GLU A 747 17.85 -21.27 18.16
N PHE A 748 18.91 -21.86 18.73
CA PHE A 748 18.96 -22.24 20.15
C PHE A 748 18.85 -21.09 21.16
N ASN A 749 19.24 -19.87 20.78
CA ASN A 749 19.09 -18.71 21.67
C ASN A 749 17.63 -18.31 21.82
N LEU A 750 16.90 -18.26 20.70
CA LEU A 750 15.46 -18.00 20.70
C LEU A 750 14.70 -19.12 21.41
N ALA A 751 15.12 -20.37 21.19
CA ALA A 751 14.56 -21.53 21.89
C ALA A 751 14.72 -21.39 23.41
N GLN A 752 15.92 -21.03 23.88
CA GLN A 752 16.18 -20.80 25.30
C GLN A 752 15.29 -19.68 25.87
N GLU A 753 15.24 -18.52 25.22
CA GLU A 753 14.40 -17.40 25.69
C GLU A 753 12.93 -17.80 25.76
N SER A 754 12.44 -18.50 24.73
CA SER A 754 11.05 -18.96 24.65
C SER A 754 10.73 -19.98 25.74
N PHE A 755 11.59 -20.98 25.96
CA PHE A 755 11.43 -21.94 27.07
C PHE A 755 11.49 -21.27 28.44
N LEU A 756 12.39 -20.31 28.65
CA LEU A 756 12.46 -19.57 29.91
C LEU A 756 11.19 -18.75 30.19
N SER A 757 10.55 -18.26 29.13
CA SER A 757 9.27 -17.54 29.21
C SER A 757 8.04 -18.46 29.22
N SER A 758 8.22 -19.78 29.16
CA SER A 758 7.14 -20.76 29.14
C SER A 758 6.89 -21.39 30.50
N SER A 759 5.87 -22.24 30.58
CA SER A 759 5.60 -23.06 31.76
C SER A 759 6.68 -24.10 32.07
N GLN A 760 7.57 -24.40 31.12
CA GLN A 760 8.62 -25.43 31.23
C GLN A 760 10.02 -24.86 30.95
N PRO A 761 10.59 -24.05 31.86
CA PRO A 761 11.92 -23.46 31.69
C PRO A 761 13.06 -24.48 31.76
N LYS A 762 12.82 -25.67 32.35
CA LYS A 762 13.82 -26.74 32.44
C LYS A 762 14.24 -27.30 31.08
N GLU A 763 13.36 -27.25 30.08
CA GLU A 763 13.67 -27.66 28.71
C GLU A 763 14.84 -26.86 28.12
N ALA A 764 14.99 -25.58 28.52
CA ALA A 764 16.14 -24.78 28.12
C ALA A 764 17.47 -25.33 28.64
N LEU A 765 17.47 -25.83 29.88
CA LEU A 765 18.64 -26.43 30.51
C LEU A 765 18.99 -27.77 29.84
N GLU A 766 17.98 -28.63 29.63
CA GLU A 766 18.16 -29.93 28.97
C GLU A 766 18.67 -29.76 27.55
N MET A 767 18.09 -28.85 26.77
CA MET A 767 18.56 -28.51 25.43
C MET A 767 20.04 -28.08 25.43
N ARG A 768 20.46 -27.19 26.34
CA ARG A 768 21.86 -26.74 26.38
C ARG A 768 22.84 -27.84 26.81
N LYS A 769 22.39 -28.75 27.67
CA LYS A 769 23.14 -29.96 28.05
C LYS A 769 23.33 -30.89 26.86
N ASP A 770 22.26 -31.16 26.11
CA ASP A 770 22.30 -32.03 24.92
C ASP A 770 23.17 -31.45 23.79
N LEU A 771 23.26 -30.12 23.69
CA LEU A 771 24.16 -29.43 22.77
C LEU A 771 25.62 -29.35 23.26
N LEU A 772 25.93 -29.91 24.43
CA LEU A 772 27.24 -29.86 25.10
C LEU A 772 27.72 -28.42 25.38
N GLN A 773 26.79 -27.48 25.57
CA GLN A 773 27.09 -26.08 25.88
C GLN A 773 27.10 -25.85 27.39
N TRP A 774 28.11 -26.43 28.04
CA TRP A 774 28.18 -26.56 29.50
C TRP A 774 28.16 -25.23 30.26
N ASP A 775 28.83 -24.19 29.77
CA ASP A 775 28.84 -22.88 30.43
C ASP A 775 27.43 -22.29 30.53
N SER A 776 26.68 -22.32 29.42
CA SER A 776 25.29 -21.88 29.36
C SER A 776 24.39 -22.76 30.21
N ALA A 777 24.58 -24.08 30.16
CA ALA A 777 23.82 -25.03 30.98
C ALA A 777 24.04 -24.80 32.48
N LEU A 778 25.28 -24.59 32.92
CA LEU A 778 25.60 -24.30 34.33
C LEU A 778 25.06 -22.95 34.80
N GLN A 779 25.04 -21.93 33.93
CA GLN A 779 24.39 -20.65 34.24
C GLN A 779 22.89 -20.81 34.43
N LEU A 780 22.23 -21.58 33.56
CA LEU A 780 20.80 -21.88 33.67
C LEU A 780 20.49 -22.73 34.91
N ALA A 781 21.30 -23.76 35.18
CA ALA A 781 21.14 -24.64 36.35
C ALA A 781 21.20 -23.85 37.67
N LYS A 782 22.06 -22.84 37.80
CA LYS A 782 22.11 -21.96 38.99
C LYS A 782 20.78 -21.31 39.34
N VAL A 783 19.95 -21.04 38.35
CA VAL A 783 18.65 -20.37 38.54
C VAL A 783 17.51 -21.39 38.61
N LEU A 784 17.54 -22.39 37.73
CA LEU A 784 16.41 -23.30 37.51
C LEU A 784 16.49 -24.60 38.31
N ASP A 785 17.70 -25.12 38.52
CA ASP A 785 17.92 -26.41 39.18
C ASP A 785 19.32 -26.50 39.82
N PRO A 786 19.55 -25.84 40.97
CA PRO A 786 20.88 -25.78 41.58
C PRO A 786 21.41 -27.14 42.04
N GLU A 787 20.51 -28.10 42.28
CA GLU A 787 20.88 -29.45 42.74
C GLU A 787 21.53 -30.29 41.64
N SER A 788 21.26 -30.01 40.35
CA SER A 788 21.87 -30.74 39.23
C SER A 788 23.26 -30.22 38.84
N ILE A 789 23.69 -29.05 39.31
CA ILE A 789 25.00 -28.45 39.01
C ILE A 789 26.17 -29.42 39.21
N PRO A 790 26.26 -30.19 40.31
CA PRO A 790 27.39 -31.07 40.54
C PRO A 790 27.45 -32.23 39.53
N PHE A 791 26.30 -32.69 39.04
CA PHE A 791 26.20 -33.75 38.04
C PHE A 791 26.54 -33.24 36.64
N ILE A 792 26.01 -32.07 36.26
CA ILE A 792 26.34 -31.40 34.98
C ILE A 792 27.83 -31.06 34.92
N SER A 793 28.41 -30.61 36.03
CA SER A 793 29.84 -30.29 36.11
C SER A 793 30.71 -31.54 35.94
N LEU A 794 30.25 -32.72 36.39
CA LEU A 794 30.96 -33.98 36.16
C LEU A 794 30.96 -34.36 34.67
N GLU A 795 29.79 -34.37 34.02
CA GLU A 795 29.67 -34.68 32.59
C GLU A 795 30.51 -33.72 31.72
N SER A 796 30.47 -32.42 32.05
CA SER A 796 31.31 -31.40 31.43
C SER A 796 32.80 -31.67 31.61
N ALA A 797 33.23 -32.05 32.83
CA ALA A 797 34.63 -32.31 33.13
C ALA A 797 35.17 -33.54 32.38
N GLU A 798 34.36 -34.60 32.21
CA GLU A 798 34.74 -35.79 31.45
C GLU A 798 34.95 -35.48 29.96
N GLU A 799 34.08 -34.67 29.37
CA GLU A 799 34.23 -34.24 27.97
C GLU A 799 35.45 -33.32 27.78
N LEU A 800 35.67 -32.38 28.70
CA LEU A 800 36.86 -31.51 28.69
C LEU A 800 38.17 -32.30 28.91
N GLU A 801 38.13 -33.37 29.71
CA GLU A 801 39.25 -34.31 29.87
C GLU A 801 39.57 -35.03 28.55
N LEU A 802 38.55 -35.47 27.80
CA LEU A 802 38.71 -36.14 26.51
C LEU A 802 39.22 -35.20 25.41
N THR A 803 38.77 -33.93 25.40
CA THR A 803 39.23 -32.92 24.43
C THR A 803 40.61 -32.34 24.74
N GLY A 804 41.17 -32.65 25.92
CA GLY A 804 42.53 -32.26 26.32
C GLY A 804 42.64 -30.92 27.05
N LYS A 805 41.51 -30.30 27.42
CA LYS A 805 41.48 -29.02 28.15
C LYS A 805 41.57 -29.23 29.67
N TYR A 806 42.74 -29.65 30.14
CA TYR A 806 42.91 -30.16 31.51
C TYR A 806 42.67 -29.13 32.63
N MET A 807 42.93 -27.84 32.39
CA MET A 807 42.76 -26.79 33.41
C MET A 807 41.29 -26.46 33.65
N GLU A 808 40.49 -26.39 32.58
CA GLU A 808 39.04 -26.21 32.66
C GLU A 808 38.39 -27.46 33.28
N ALA A 809 38.77 -28.65 32.82
CA ALA A 809 38.29 -29.92 33.39
C ALA A 809 38.54 -30.03 34.90
N LEU A 810 39.71 -29.58 35.39
CA LEU A 810 40.01 -29.55 36.82
C LEU A 810 39.01 -28.70 37.60
N ASN A 811 38.70 -27.50 37.11
CA ASN A 811 37.76 -26.60 37.76
C ASN A 811 36.35 -27.21 37.82
N HIS A 812 35.89 -27.85 36.74
CA HIS A 812 34.59 -28.50 36.70
C HIS A 812 34.50 -29.73 37.61
N TYR A 813 35.55 -30.56 37.69
CA TYR A 813 35.60 -31.68 38.65
C TYR A 813 35.52 -31.20 40.10
N GLU A 814 36.16 -30.06 40.43
CA GLU A 814 36.08 -29.47 41.76
C GLU A 814 34.69 -28.90 42.07
N GLN A 815 34.03 -28.29 41.09
CA GLN A 815 32.64 -27.84 41.18
C GLN A 815 31.64 -29.00 41.29
N GLY A 816 32.00 -30.18 40.77
CA GLY A 816 31.19 -31.40 40.79
C GLY A 816 31.08 -32.10 42.16
N ILE A 817 31.80 -31.63 43.19
CA ILE A 817 31.81 -32.27 44.51
C ILE A 817 30.60 -31.82 45.33
N THR A 818 29.78 -32.78 45.77
CA THR A 818 28.60 -32.53 46.62
C THR A 818 28.95 -32.59 48.12
N ASN A 819 28.09 -32.00 48.97
CA ASN A 819 28.25 -32.06 50.42
C ASN A 819 27.92 -33.43 51.05
N GLN A 820 27.40 -34.38 50.26
CA GLN A 820 27.07 -35.71 50.74
C GLN A 820 28.34 -36.55 50.86
N LYS A 821 28.67 -36.97 52.09
CA LYS A 821 29.86 -37.81 52.34
C LYS A 821 29.56 -39.24 51.88
N GLU A 822 30.47 -39.79 51.07
CA GLU A 822 30.50 -41.18 50.58
C GLU A 822 29.58 -41.54 49.41
N ASP A 823 29.41 -40.61 48.46
CA ASP A 823 28.81 -40.91 47.15
C ASP A 823 29.87 -41.42 46.15
N GLU A 824 29.53 -42.42 45.31
CA GLU A 824 30.34 -42.86 44.17
C GLU A 824 30.59 -41.71 43.20
N HIS A 825 29.61 -40.81 43.04
CA HIS A 825 29.76 -39.55 42.29
C HIS A 825 30.98 -38.74 42.75
N ASN A 826 31.08 -38.51 44.06
CA ASN A 826 32.18 -37.76 44.66
C ASN A 826 33.53 -38.47 44.52
N LYS A 827 33.56 -39.81 44.48
CA LYS A 827 34.78 -40.58 44.20
C LYS A 827 35.22 -40.39 42.74
N THR A 828 34.29 -40.36 41.79
CA THR A 828 34.57 -40.10 40.38
C THR A 828 35.09 -38.67 40.17
N CYS A 829 34.42 -37.66 40.74
CA CYS A 829 34.87 -36.26 40.69
C CYS A 829 36.27 -36.08 41.31
N ALA A 830 36.50 -36.67 42.49
CA ALA A 830 37.79 -36.59 43.16
C ALA A 830 38.89 -37.37 42.40
N GLY A 831 38.54 -38.46 41.72
CA GLY A 831 39.43 -39.18 40.81
C GLY A 831 39.84 -38.35 39.60
N GLY A 832 38.88 -37.70 38.94
CA GLY A 832 39.12 -36.74 37.86
C GLY A 832 40.00 -35.56 38.31
N THR A 833 39.66 -34.97 39.46
CA THR A 833 40.46 -33.91 40.11
C THR A 833 41.90 -34.35 40.32
N ALA A 834 42.14 -35.58 40.79
CA ALA A 834 43.49 -36.08 41.02
C ALA A 834 44.28 -36.23 39.72
N ARG A 835 43.67 -36.78 38.65
CA ARG A 835 44.32 -36.91 37.34
C ARG A 835 44.65 -35.53 36.75
N MET A 836 43.68 -34.61 36.77
CA MET A 836 43.84 -33.29 36.16
C MET A 836 44.80 -32.39 36.95
N ALA A 837 44.80 -32.46 38.29
CA ALA A 837 45.76 -31.73 39.12
C ALA A 837 47.22 -32.15 38.82
N ILE A 838 47.45 -33.45 38.59
CA ILE A 838 48.77 -33.94 38.17
C ILE A 838 49.12 -33.38 36.78
N ARG A 839 48.22 -33.47 35.79
CA ARG A 839 48.46 -32.98 34.42
C ARG A 839 48.71 -31.48 34.34
N THR A 840 48.09 -30.69 35.23
CA THR A 840 48.25 -29.23 35.31
C THR A 840 49.46 -28.79 36.15
N GLY A 841 50.16 -29.72 36.81
CA GLY A 841 51.42 -29.48 37.50
C GLY A 841 51.37 -29.50 39.03
N ASP A 842 50.19 -29.56 39.65
CA ASP A 842 50.03 -29.71 41.11
C ASP A 842 50.08 -31.19 41.55
N ILE A 843 51.27 -31.77 41.39
CA ILE A 843 51.55 -33.18 41.67
C ILE A 843 51.24 -33.55 43.13
N ARG A 844 51.60 -32.68 44.08
CA ARG A 844 51.45 -32.96 45.51
C ARG A 844 49.97 -33.10 45.89
N ARG A 845 49.13 -32.19 45.39
CA ARG A 845 47.68 -32.22 45.62
C ARG A 845 47.05 -33.45 44.97
N GLY A 846 47.36 -33.71 43.70
CA GLY A 846 46.78 -34.84 42.96
C GLY A 846 47.14 -36.21 43.56
N VAL A 847 48.41 -36.42 43.94
CA VAL A 847 48.87 -37.65 44.61
C VAL A 847 48.18 -37.84 45.97
N LYS A 848 48.03 -36.76 46.76
CA LYS A 848 47.34 -36.81 48.05
C LYS A 848 45.88 -37.24 47.89
N ILE A 849 45.18 -36.70 46.90
CA ILE A 849 43.77 -37.06 46.62
C ILE A 849 43.69 -38.52 46.13
N ALA A 850 44.47 -38.90 45.13
CA ALA A 850 44.49 -40.28 44.61
C ALA A 850 44.81 -41.32 45.70
N SER A 851 45.70 -40.97 46.63
CA SER A 851 46.11 -41.87 47.71
C SER A 851 45.03 -42.15 48.77
N LYS A 852 44.01 -41.29 48.86
CA LYS A 852 42.86 -41.46 49.76
C LYS A 852 41.75 -42.30 49.14
N ILE A 853 41.66 -42.32 47.81
CA ILE A 853 40.63 -43.05 47.06
C ILE A 853 41.14 -44.46 46.80
N SER A 854 40.41 -45.48 47.24
CA SER A 854 40.75 -46.89 47.01
C SER A 854 40.26 -47.36 45.64
N ASN A 855 40.84 -46.83 44.55
CA ASN A 855 40.54 -47.26 43.19
C ASN A 855 41.82 -47.66 42.44
N ARG A 856 41.89 -48.94 42.08
CA ARG A 856 43.04 -49.55 41.39
C ARG A 856 43.31 -48.93 40.02
N THR A 857 42.28 -48.63 39.23
CA THR A 857 42.47 -48.05 37.89
C THR A 857 42.96 -46.62 37.99
N LEU A 858 42.39 -45.83 38.90
CA LEU A 858 42.84 -44.46 39.18
C LEU A 858 44.32 -44.38 39.57
N HIS A 859 44.79 -45.28 40.44
CA HIS A 859 46.20 -45.33 40.84
C HIS A 859 47.13 -45.60 39.66
N LYS A 860 46.70 -46.46 38.72
CA LYS A 860 47.43 -46.74 37.49
C LYS A 860 47.47 -45.50 36.58
N ASP A 861 46.33 -44.87 36.33
CA ASP A 861 46.22 -43.74 35.40
C ASP A 861 47.01 -42.52 35.90
N CYS A 862 46.91 -42.19 37.20
CA CYS A 862 47.71 -41.13 37.82
C CYS A 862 49.21 -41.44 37.78
N ALA A 863 49.61 -42.70 38.00
CA ALA A 863 51.01 -43.10 37.96
C ALA A 863 51.59 -43.06 36.53
N GLU A 864 50.81 -43.42 35.51
CA GLU A 864 51.18 -43.30 34.10
C GLU A 864 51.38 -41.83 33.68
N ILE A 865 50.49 -40.93 34.14
CA ILE A 865 50.66 -39.49 33.92
C ILE A 865 51.95 -38.99 34.57
N LEU A 866 52.24 -39.37 35.82
CA LEU A 866 53.48 -38.97 36.51
C LEU A 866 54.75 -39.52 35.84
N GLU A 867 54.70 -40.75 35.32
CA GLU A 867 55.77 -41.35 34.53
C GLU A 867 56.03 -40.53 33.25
N SER A 868 55.00 -40.07 32.56
CA SER A 868 55.15 -39.18 31.40
C SER A 868 55.79 -37.83 31.77
N MET A 869 55.51 -37.32 32.97
CA MET A 869 56.11 -36.10 33.52
C MET A 869 57.49 -36.30 34.16
N LYS A 870 58.04 -37.54 34.12
CA LYS A 870 59.30 -37.95 34.75
C LYS A 870 59.35 -37.81 36.28
N GLN A 871 58.20 -37.81 36.95
CA GLN A 871 58.07 -37.79 38.41
C GLN A 871 58.04 -39.22 38.94
N TRP A 872 59.21 -39.84 38.97
CA TRP A 872 59.37 -41.27 39.17
C TRP A 872 59.02 -41.75 40.59
N ALA A 873 59.27 -40.93 41.62
CA ALA A 873 59.11 -41.34 43.02
C ALA A 873 57.63 -41.40 43.42
N GLU A 874 56.87 -40.38 43.02
CA GLU A 874 55.42 -40.28 43.22
C GLU A 874 54.66 -41.30 42.36
N SER A 875 55.10 -41.53 41.12
CA SER A 875 54.56 -42.56 40.23
C SER A 875 54.69 -43.97 40.86
N ALA A 876 55.89 -44.29 41.37
CA ALA A 876 56.16 -45.58 41.99
C ALA A 876 55.29 -45.82 43.24
N ALA A 877 55.11 -44.80 44.07
CA ALA A 877 54.27 -44.87 45.27
C ALA A 877 52.79 -45.10 44.95
N LEU A 878 52.26 -44.54 43.85
CA LEU A 878 50.89 -44.80 43.40
C LEU A 878 50.73 -46.19 42.77
N TYR A 879 51.67 -46.65 41.96
CA TYR A 879 51.64 -48.02 41.43
C TYR A 879 51.69 -49.09 42.53
N GLU A 880 52.51 -48.86 43.56
CA GLU A 880 52.60 -49.72 44.74
C GLU A 880 51.25 -49.82 45.45
N LYS A 881 50.59 -48.68 45.70
CA LYS A 881 49.23 -48.64 46.28
C LYS A 881 48.17 -49.30 45.41
N GLY A 882 48.29 -49.18 44.08
CA GLY A 882 47.40 -49.86 43.12
C GLY A 882 47.68 -51.36 42.93
N GLY A 883 48.69 -51.91 43.61
CA GLY A 883 49.08 -53.32 43.47
C GLY A 883 49.76 -53.66 42.14
N PHE A 884 50.30 -52.66 41.43
CA PHE A 884 51.06 -52.84 40.19
C PHE A 884 52.57 -52.88 40.47
N TYR A 885 53.00 -53.91 41.20
CA TYR A 885 54.36 -54.03 41.75
C TYR A 885 55.47 -54.03 40.68
N ASP A 886 55.26 -54.64 39.51
CA ASP A 886 56.24 -54.63 38.42
C ASP A 886 56.50 -53.20 37.89
N LYS A 887 55.44 -52.40 37.71
CA LYS A 887 55.58 -51.00 37.26
C LYS A 887 56.13 -50.11 38.38
N ALA A 888 55.74 -50.36 39.64
CA ALA A 888 56.27 -49.66 40.80
C ALA A 888 57.78 -49.86 40.94
N ALA A 889 58.24 -51.11 40.88
CA ALA A 889 59.66 -51.45 40.96
C ALA A 889 60.47 -50.83 39.80
N SER A 890 59.95 -50.88 38.56
CA SER A 890 60.56 -50.20 37.41
C SER A 890 60.73 -48.69 37.64
N SER A 891 59.73 -48.04 38.24
CA SER A 891 59.76 -46.60 38.55
C SER A 891 60.72 -46.26 39.70
N TYR A 892 60.77 -47.08 40.76
CA TYR A 892 61.74 -46.92 41.86
C TYR A 892 63.19 -47.14 41.41
N ILE A 893 63.44 -48.04 40.45
CA ILE A 893 64.75 -48.21 39.81
C ILE A 893 65.20 -46.92 39.12
N LYS A 894 64.30 -46.26 38.38
CA LYS A 894 64.60 -44.97 37.74
C LYS A 894 64.91 -43.86 38.76
N CYS A 895 64.37 -43.94 39.99
CA CYS A 895 64.70 -43.05 41.11
C CYS A 895 66.00 -43.42 41.85
N LYS A 896 66.62 -44.56 41.53
CA LYS A 896 67.69 -45.18 42.32
C LYS A 896 67.30 -45.49 43.78
N ASN A 897 66.00 -45.67 44.08
CA ASN A 897 65.55 -46.06 45.41
C ASN A 897 65.53 -47.58 45.55
N TRP A 898 66.72 -48.17 45.69
CA TRP A 898 66.89 -49.63 45.70
C TRP A 898 66.29 -50.27 46.95
N ASN A 899 66.30 -49.62 48.12
CA ASN A 899 65.75 -50.19 49.34
C ASN A 899 64.27 -50.57 49.20
N LYS A 900 63.46 -49.67 48.60
CA LYS A 900 62.05 -49.95 48.31
C LYS A 900 61.84 -51.00 47.22
N VAL A 901 62.71 -51.07 46.21
CA VAL A 901 62.67 -52.17 45.22
C VAL A 901 62.86 -53.50 45.93
N GLY A 902 63.81 -53.57 46.87
CA GLY A 902 64.07 -54.72 47.73
C GLY A 902 62.82 -55.25 48.44
N GLU A 903 62.09 -54.35 49.08
CA GLU A 903 60.82 -54.65 49.77
C GLU A 903 59.76 -55.23 48.81
N LEU A 904 59.70 -54.75 47.56
CA LEU A 904 58.69 -55.16 46.59
C LEU A 904 59.04 -56.42 45.78
N LEU A 905 60.30 -56.87 45.77
CA LEU A 905 60.77 -57.97 44.91
C LEU A 905 59.97 -59.26 45.05
N HIS A 906 59.47 -59.58 46.25
CA HIS A 906 58.66 -60.79 46.47
C HIS A 906 57.34 -60.80 45.68
N ASN A 907 56.80 -59.62 45.33
CA ASN A 907 55.58 -59.46 44.54
C ASN A 907 55.85 -59.14 43.05
N VAL A 908 57.12 -58.94 42.66
CA VAL A 908 57.53 -58.62 41.29
C VAL A 908 57.73 -59.92 40.50
N THR A 909 57.08 -60.01 39.34
CA THR A 909 57.14 -61.19 38.47
C THR A 909 58.16 -61.04 37.33
N SER A 910 58.55 -59.81 36.99
CA SER A 910 59.44 -59.52 35.86
C SER A 910 60.90 -59.87 36.16
N SER A 911 61.44 -60.87 35.44
CA SER A 911 62.85 -61.29 35.55
C SER A 911 63.86 -60.16 35.24
N LYS A 912 63.50 -59.23 34.34
CA LYS A 912 64.36 -58.08 33.98
C LYS A 912 64.61 -57.14 35.16
N ILE A 913 63.59 -56.92 36.00
CA ILE A 913 63.66 -56.04 37.18
C ILE A 913 64.54 -56.68 38.26
N HIS A 914 64.36 -57.99 38.49
CA HIS A 914 65.21 -58.78 39.39
C HIS A 914 66.70 -58.69 39.01
N ILE A 915 67.04 -58.78 37.72
CA ILE A 915 68.43 -58.63 37.23
C ILE A 915 68.95 -57.21 37.47
N GLN A 916 68.15 -56.17 37.22
CA GLN A 916 68.57 -54.77 37.41
C GLN A 916 68.83 -54.46 38.89
N TYR A 917 68.00 -54.96 39.80
CA TYR A 917 68.21 -54.84 41.25
C TYR A 917 69.47 -55.59 41.70
N ALA A 918 69.65 -56.82 41.23
CA ALA A 918 70.80 -57.65 41.59
C ALA A 918 72.13 -56.97 41.18
N LYS A 919 72.19 -56.39 39.98
CA LYS A 919 73.35 -55.60 39.52
C LYS A 919 73.63 -54.39 40.40
N ALA A 920 72.60 -53.67 40.84
CA ALA A 920 72.78 -52.51 41.71
C ALA A 920 73.32 -52.91 43.10
N LYS A 921 72.79 -53.98 43.69
CA LYS A 921 73.27 -54.49 44.99
C LYS A 921 74.67 -55.09 44.95
N GLU A 922 75.05 -55.67 43.81
CA GLU A 922 76.43 -56.11 43.54
C GLU A 922 77.40 -54.92 43.53
N VAL A 923 77.00 -53.78 42.95
CA VAL A 923 77.78 -52.52 42.97
C VAL A 923 77.86 -51.94 44.39
N ASP A 924 76.78 -52.03 45.18
CA ASP A 924 76.74 -51.56 46.58
C ASP A 924 77.41 -52.54 47.57
N GLY A 925 78.05 -53.63 47.11
CA GLY A 925 78.76 -54.61 47.95
C GLY A 925 77.86 -55.58 48.75
N HIS A 926 76.54 -55.55 48.53
CA HIS A 926 75.55 -56.40 49.19
C HIS A 926 75.31 -57.69 48.40
N TYR A 927 76.37 -58.50 48.26
CA TYR A 927 76.39 -59.67 47.37
C TYR A 927 75.36 -60.76 47.73
N LYS A 928 74.98 -60.91 49.01
CA LYS A 928 73.98 -61.90 49.43
C LYS A 928 72.58 -61.60 48.86
N GLU A 929 72.16 -60.34 48.95
CA GLU A 929 70.88 -59.87 48.38
C GLU A 929 70.90 -59.93 46.84
N ALA A 930 72.06 -59.67 46.21
CA ALA A 930 72.23 -59.78 44.77
C ALA A 930 72.06 -61.23 44.27
N VAL A 931 72.61 -62.22 44.99
CA VAL A 931 72.46 -63.65 44.67
C VAL A 931 71.00 -64.10 44.75
N GLU A 932 70.27 -63.67 45.78
CA GLU A 932 68.85 -63.99 45.92
C GLU A 932 68.01 -63.39 44.78
N ALA A 933 68.28 -62.14 44.40
CA ALA A 933 67.60 -61.49 43.28
C ALA A 933 67.94 -62.13 41.91
N TYR A 934 69.20 -62.50 41.63
CA TYR A 934 69.55 -63.24 40.40
C TYR A 934 68.90 -64.63 40.34
N ARG A 935 68.75 -65.30 41.50
CA ARG A 935 68.04 -66.59 41.59
C ARG A 935 66.55 -66.41 41.26
N LEU A 936 65.91 -65.35 41.77
CA LEU A 936 64.51 -65.01 41.43
C LEU A 936 64.35 -64.67 39.93
N ALA A 937 65.36 -64.06 39.30
CA ALA A 937 65.40 -63.83 37.86
C ALA A 937 65.65 -65.09 36.99
N LYS A 938 66.03 -66.23 37.61
CA LYS A 938 66.53 -67.45 36.96
C LYS A 938 67.82 -67.23 36.13
N ASP A 939 68.62 -66.23 36.48
CA ASP A 939 69.91 -65.94 35.84
C ASP A 939 71.04 -66.65 36.60
N TRP A 940 71.16 -67.96 36.36
CA TRP A 940 72.09 -68.84 37.08
C TRP A 940 73.56 -68.50 36.83
N ASP A 941 73.89 -67.95 35.65
CA ASP A 941 75.27 -67.58 35.30
C ASP A 941 75.77 -66.46 36.21
N ASN A 942 74.95 -65.43 36.44
CA ASN A 942 75.30 -64.35 37.37
C ASN A 942 75.25 -64.77 38.84
N VAL A 943 74.35 -65.70 39.22
CA VAL A 943 74.36 -66.30 40.57
C VAL A 943 75.71 -66.96 40.87
N ILE A 944 76.20 -67.81 39.97
CA ILE A 944 77.48 -68.52 40.14
C ILE A 944 78.64 -67.52 40.18
N ARG A 945 78.60 -66.49 39.32
CA ARG A 945 79.61 -65.43 39.28
C ARG A 945 79.73 -64.68 40.60
N VAL A 946 78.62 -64.26 41.20
CA VAL A 946 78.63 -63.48 42.45
C VAL A 946 78.96 -64.35 43.67
N ILE A 947 78.54 -65.63 43.70
CA ILE A 947 78.93 -66.56 44.78
C ILE A 947 80.45 -66.78 44.82
N ARG A 948 81.11 -66.84 43.65
CA ARG A 948 82.58 -66.92 43.57
C ARG A 948 83.32 -65.67 44.06
N ILE A 949 82.65 -64.51 44.08
CA ILE A 949 83.21 -63.25 44.60
C ILE A 949 83.04 -63.19 46.14
N LEU A 950 82.03 -63.89 46.68
CA LEU A 950 81.74 -64.00 48.12
C LEU A 950 82.59 -65.05 48.85
N SER A 951 83.10 -66.06 48.12
CA SER A 951 84.05 -67.08 48.59
C SER A 951 85.48 -66.56 48.53
#